data_AF-A0A9W8N243-F1
#
_entry.id   AF-A0A9W8N243-F1
#
_cell.length_a   1.000
_cell.length_b   1.000
_cell.length_c   1.000
_cell.angle_alpha   90.00
_cell.angle_beta   90.00
_cell.angle_gamma   90.00
#
_symmetry.space_group_name_H-M   'P 1'
#
loop_
_entity.id
_entity.type
_entity.pdbx_description
1 polymer ?
#
loop_
_entity_poly.entity_id
_entity_poly.type
_entity_poly.pdbx_seq_one_letter_code
_entity_poly.pdbx_strand_id
1 'polypeptide(L)'
;MDGYDIRSNGYAYSDSTLFLELLPSSGIDYENHDPNNRDQKVSTLNDLGALYFQPEVEDIIGHVIEVIQAMGDNPNFEEIFSLVVGDQISVASRMIQEGILLEQWQADQNDAAETEKEALTTTRYERIMQEIASLGWEEHYFPTEYSPGTQEDLDQWMKYLFQAKEFTVRGWKAIRPKMEAIYLRSKELIRINILLDVIQDEFLARRSRLPIERRRQTPGWQDTLDDPRLDVFIEQTHATDWTADDICTFVDALLADTTDFFSRVQAQVAGKVAQFYVTPPPPSVLKESRVLFQCQKHKCSSMRTLIPFRDVIDHFVQAHPEEGWGDGSDFIIRPKIEAGVFLAATDVLRALGLEEDISYEEVEHMGKFACRCGHHLFCRPMAFEKLVFHVYLEQQWYKEKLGQVNLYRRHRADDILEDSHNLRCLRELVGHASAEEESAESSTDDDDDVSHPQYHGCQWCFSLTRRVDLSKLEHETVDYHMHVRTSVDARHDRLRLVIPPRNEKPVRVRLPPHKALGKRSIGALKLFLDLPLDIIFEVDGLPACPADLDEPEYASLLFDKFCMACASTRGIIKTDFRLRLRRCAGCMKTNTTSGFDVVNEWAFDPDLLKLFPASGCKYRAGQNQDQVVEMAREQICLASRIVEAGLAIEVWKTNEEHALEIAAKALAEARYGTIMERIKAPGWDPKWFPTGDMGDSEDFEAWNGYLHQPMQFNARGWDMIRPKAEAIYLRSKQRHQTRALLEAVVSVYKERRSALPLQQRREMPGCSDVVFDSRLEVFLSENRASDWTDGDTEAMATTLLSDSSEFRERLQQKLVKDF
;
A
#
# COMPACT_ATOMS: atom_id res chain seq x y z
N MET A 1 6.10 59.12 61.21
CA MET A 1 4.72 58.92 61.66
C MET A 1 4.13 57.67 61.02
N ASP A 2 4.48 56.44 61.38
CA ASP A 2 5.64 55.80 62.06
C ASP A 2 5.61 54.33 61.55
N GLY A 3 6.63 53.48 61.56
CA GLY A 3 7.84 53.38 62.37
C GLY A 3 7.94 51.92 62.88
N TYR A 4 9.16 51.43 63.11
CA TYR A 4 9.53 50.08 63.61
C TYR A 4 9.72 48.90 62.63
N ASP A 5 11.01 48.51 62.56
CA ASP A 5 11.60 47.21 62.19
C ASP A 5 11.33 46.15 63.30
N ILE A 6 11.33 44.86 62.93
CA ILE A 6 12.11 43.80 63.60
C ILE A 6 12.04 42.48 62.78
N ARG A 7 13.14 42.19 62.09
CA ARG A 7 13.97 40.95 62.12
C ARG A 7 13.43 39.73 62.91
N SER A 8 13.80 38.47 62.63
CA SER A 8 14.50 37.80 61.53
C SER A 8 14.55 36.30 61.83
N ASN A 9 14.28 35.43 60.86
CA ASN A 9 14.84 34.07 60.74
C ASN A 9 14.33 33.45 59.42
N GLY A 10 15.14 32.79 58.60
CA GLY A 10 16.59 32.59 58.81
C GLY A 10 17.30 31.60 57.90
N TYR A 11 16.64 30.98 56.92
CA TYR A 11 17.27 30.07 55.95
C TYR A 11 16.91 30.43 54.52
N ALA A 12 17.93 30.44 53.66
CA ALA A 12 17.79 30.62 52.23
C ALA A 12 18.33 29.36 51.53
N TYR A 13 17.48 28.66 50.79
CA TYR A 13 17.94 27.67 49.81
C TYR A 13 18.13 28.37 48.47
N SER A 14 19.38 28.69 48.17
CA SER A 14 19.79 29.30 46.90
C SER A 14 20.90 28.48 46.27
N ASP A 15 20.59 27.25 45.85
CA ASP A 15 21.51 26.44 45.05
C ASP A 15 20.80 25.55 44.00
N SER A 16 19.90 26.18 43.22
CA SER A 16 19.20 25.55 42.11
C SER A 16 20.07 25.43 40.85
N THR A 17 21.38 25.19 41.01
CA THR A 17 22.39 25.35 39.94
C THR A 17 23.36 24.19 39.79
N LEU A 18 23.52 23.32 40.80
CA LEU A 18 24.48 22.20 40.73
C LEU A 18 23.97 20.96 39.94
N PHE A 19 22.71 20.96 39.50
CA PHE A 19 22.04 19.78 38.91
C PHE A 19 22.15 19.66 37.37
N LEU A 20 22.87 20.56 36.70
CA LEU A 20 22.91 20.67 35.23
C LEU A 20 24.20 20.15 34.56
N GLU A 21 25.23 19.76 35.32
CA GLU A 21 26.53 19.34 34.78
C GLU A 21 26.82 17.82 34.87
N LEU A 22 25.83 16.99 35.24
CA LEU A 22 25.97 15.53 35.42
C LEU A 22 25.16 14.69 34.41
N LEU A 23 24.95 15.20 33.19
CA LEU A 23 24.36 14.43 32.10
C LEU A 23 25.45 13.82 31.19
N PRO A 24 25.53 12.49 31.04
CA PRO A 24 26.25 11.88 29.93
C PRO A 24 25.59 12.31 28.61
N SER A 25 26.39 12.82 27.67
CA SER A 25 25.93 13.00 26.30
C SER A 25 26.19 11.73 25.49
N SER A 26 25.20 11.30 24.73
CA SER A 26 25.38 10.38 23.61
C SER A 26 24.75 10.99 22.35
N GLY A 27 25.51 10.97 21.27
CA GLY A 27 24.92 10.88 19.93
C GLY A 27 24.67 9.41 19.58
N ILE A 28 24.25 9.07 18.37
CA ILE A 28 24.07 9.91 17.17
C ILE A 28 23.15 9.14 16.19
N ASP A 29 22.46 9.85 15.29
CA ASP A 29 21.74 9.37 14.08
C ASP A 29 20.68 8.24 14.24
N TYR A 30 19.42 8.43 13.82
CA TYR A 30 18.90 8.35 12.43
C TYR A 30 19.19 6.98 11.78
N GLU A 31 18.20 6.27 11.22
CA GLU A 31 17.34 6.70 10.11
C GLU A 31 15.80 6.53 10.33
N ASN A 32 15.00 7.00 9.36
CA ASN A 32 13.56 6.75 9.18
C ASN A 32 12.53 7.38 10.16
N HIS A 33 12.43 8.72 10.19
CA HIS A 33 11.20 9.39 10.66
C HIS A 33 10.85 10.71 9.93
N ASP A 34 9.56 11.06 9.92
CA ASP A 34 8.98 12.22 9.23
C ASP A 34 9.38 13.56 9.89
N PRO A 35 9.99 14.52 9.16
CA PRO A 35 10.46 15.78 9.71
C PRO A 35 9.36 16.77 10.14
N ASN A 36 8.08 16.50 9.87
CA ASN A 36 6.99 17.48 10.09
C ASN A 36 6.30 17.39 11.46
N ASN A 37 6.38 16.27 12.17
CA ASN A 37 5.68 16.11 13.46
C ASN A 37 6.51 16.61 14.65
N ARG A 38 6.32 17.88 15.04
CA ARG A 38 7.17 18.57 16.02
C ARG A 38 6.71 18.55 17.48
N ASP A 39 5.58 17.95 17.81
CA ASP A 39 5.02 17.97 19.18
C ASP A 39 4.94 16.56 19.82
N GLN A 40 6.09 16.03 20.22
CA GLN A 40 6.16 14.98 21.26
C GLN A 40 7.45 15.11 22.09
N LYS A 41 7.33 14.94 23.42
CA LYS A 41 8.42 15.15 24.39
C LYS A 41 8.99 13.82 24.90
N VAL A 42 10.30 13.80 25.10
CA VAL A 42 11.07 12.70 25.70
C VAL A 42 10.60 12.40 27.14
N SER A 43 10.66 11.13 27.53
CA SER A 43 10.09 10.57 28.76
C SER A 43 11.16 9.90 29.62
N THR A 44 11.60 10.54 30.70
CA THR A 44 12.72 10.09 31.58
C THR A 44 12.57 10.58 33.04
N LEU A 45 11.98 9.77 33.95
CA LEU A 45 11.81 10.00 35.41
C LEU A 45 11.15 8.75 36.09
N ASN A 46 10.12 8.87 36.96
CA ASN A 46 9.08 7.83 37.16
C ASN A 46 7.63 8.39 36.96
N ASP A 47 6.69 7.57 36.48
CA ASP A 47 5.73 8.00 35.45
C ASP A 47 4.23 8.21 35.86
N LEU A 48 3.74 9.46 35.93
CA LEU A 48 2.42 9.86 36.49
C LEU A 48 1.15 9.19 35.90
N GLY A 49 1.21 8.69 34.67
CA GLY A 49 0.09 8.08 33.95
C GLY A 49 -0.24 6.66 34.42
N ALA A 50 0.54 6.13 35.36
CA ALA A 50 0.22 4.88 36.04
C ALA A 50 -1.11 4.96 36.78
N LEU A 51 -1.81 3.82 36.80
CA LEU A 51 -2.99 3.61 37.63
C LEU A 51 -2.60 2.99 38.96
N TYR A 52 -3.27 3.44 40.02
CA TYR A 52 -3.13 2.98 41.40
C TYR A 52 -4.51 2.69 41.99
N PHE A 53 -4.63 1.70 42.89
CA PHE A 53 -5.90 1.43 43.57
C PHE A 53 -6.17 2.47 44.65
N GLN A 54 -7.20 3.30 44.44
CA GLN A 54 -7.44 4.50 45.24
C GLN A 54 -7.62 4.21 46.75
N PRO A 55 -8.36 3.18 47.20
CA PRO A 55 -8.52 2.91 48.63
C PRO A 55 -7.23 2.51 49.35
N GLU A 56 -6.31 1.76 48.70
CA GLU A 56 -4.99 1.44 49.28
C GLU A 56 -4.09 2.67 49.32
N VAL A 57 -4.14 3.51 48.28
CA VAL A 57 -3.45 4.81 48.27
C VAL A 57 -3.96 5.70 49.41
N GLU A 58 -5.27 5.80 49.60
CA GLU A 58 -5.91 6.57 50.68
C GLU A 58 -5.61 6.01 52.08
N ASP A 59 -5.59 4.68 52.26
CA ASP A 59 -5.29 4.03 53.54
C ASP A 59 -3.80 4.17 53.91
N ILE A 60 -2.88 3.96 52.95
CA ILE A 60 -1.43 4.20 53.14
C ILE A 60 -1.16 5.68 53.40
N ILE A 61 -1.81 6.61 52.68
CA ILE A 61 -1.73 8.06 52.97
C ILE A 61 -2.27 8.35 54.37
N GLY A 62 -3.39 7.75 54.77
CA GLY A 62 -3.95 7.86 56.12
C GLY A 62 -2.95 7.39 57.17
N HIS A 63 -2.35 6.21 57.00
CA HIS A 63 -1.35 5.65 57.90
C HIS A 63 -0.08 6.51 57.96
N VAL A 64 0.40 7.01 56.82
CA VAL A 64 1.52 7.96 56.74
C VAL A 64 1.20 9.25 57.52
N ILE A 65 -0.01 9.79 57.37
CA ILE A 65 -0.45 11.00 58.08
C ILE A 65 -0.59 10.74 59.59
N GLU A 66 -1.17 9.61 60.00
CA GLU A 66 -1.28 9.23 61.43
C GLU A 66 0.09 8.99 62.06
N VAL A 67 1.02 8.35 61.35
CA VAL A 67 2.40 8.13 61.79
C VAL A 67 3.18 9.45 61.88
N ILE A 68 3.02 10.37 60.92
CA ILE A 68 3.55 11.75 60.99
C ILE A 68 3.00 12.49 62.23
N GLN A 69 1.68 12.42 62.47
CA GLN A 69 1.03 13.13 63.57
C GLN A 69 1.38 12.54 64.95
N ALA A 70 1.47 11.21 65.06
CA ALA A 70 1.82 10.53 66.31
C ALA A 70 3.30 10.67 66.69
N MET A 71 4.18 11.00 65.73
CA MET A 71 5.63 11.07 65.92
C MET A 71 6.23 12.47 65.70
N GLY A 72 5.43 13.54 65.62
CA GLY A 72 5.90 14.89 65.29
C GLY A 72 7.00 15.49 66.19
N ASP A 73 7.14 15.00 67.44
CA ASP A 73 8.22 15.37 68.38
C ASP A 73 9.24 14.22 68.62
N ASN A 74 9.15 13.10 67.89
CA ASN A 74 10.00 11.92 68.09
C ASN A 74 11.34 12.07 67.32
N PRO A 75 12.51 12.09 68.00
CA PRO A 75 13.80 12.20 67.33
C PRO A 75 14.15 11.00 66.42
N ASN A 76 13.47 9.86 66.57
CA ASN A 76 13.62 8.68 65.71
C ASN A 76 12.54 8.57 64.61
N PHE A 77 11.75 9.63 64.38
CA PHE A 77 10.67 9.64 63.37
C PHE A 77 11.16 9.16 61.99
N GLU A 78 12.28 9.72 61.52
CA GLU A 78 12.82 9.49 60.18
C GLU A 78 13.36 8.06 59.99
N GLU A 79 13.89 7.44 61.05
CA GLU A 79 14.31 6.02 61.06
C GLU A 79 13.11 5.07 60.91
N ILE A 80 12.07 5.29 61.72
CA ILE A 80 10.85 4.47 61.69
C ILE A 80 10.08 4.67 60.38
N PHE A 81 10.00 5.91 59.89
CA PHE A 81 9.38 6.22 58.60
C PHE A 81 10.15 5.56 57.44
N SER A 82 11.48 5.59 57.46
CA SER A 82 12.32 4.93 56.45
C SER A 82 12.19 3.40 56.48
N LEU A 83 12.02 2.79 57.65
CA LEU A 83 11.76 1.35 57.77
C LEU A 83 10.42 0.97 57.11
N VAL A 84 9.35 1.70 57.45
CA VAL A 84 8.00 1.49 56.86
C VAL A 84 8.03 1.70 55.34
N VAL A 85 8.71 2.75 54.87
CA VAL A 85 8.93 3.02 53.43
C VAL A 85 9.71 1.90 52.74
N GLY A 86 10.78 1.39 53.37
CA GLY A 86 11.58 0.29 52.82
C GLY A 86 10.81 -1.01 52.70
N ASP A 87 10.02 -1.37 53.72
CA ASP A 87 9.14 -2.53 53.69
C ASP A 87 8.05 -2.39 52.62
N GLN A 88 7.44 -1.20 52.46
CA GLN A 88 6.45 -0.97 51.39
C GLN A 88 7.05 -1.02 49.99
N ILE A 89 8.26 -0.48 49.76
CA ILE A 89 8.96 -0.64 48.47
C ILE A 89 9.30 -2.11 48.21
N SER A 90 9.68 -2.88 49.24
CA SER A 90 9.94 -4.32 49.13
C SER A 90 8.67 -5.10 48.76
N VAL A 91 7.53 -4.79 49.40
CA VAL A 91 6.21 -5.35 49.06
C VAL A 91 5.81 -4.96 47.63
N ALA A 92 5.83 -3.68 47.26
CA ALA A 92 5.46 -3.22 45.92
C ALA A 92 6.37 -3.81 44.82
N SER A 93 7.67 -3.95 45.07
CA SER A 93 8.61 -4.59 44.14
C SER A 93 8.29 -6.07 43.94
N ARG A 94 7.97 -6.80 45.03
CA ARG A 94 7.51 -8.19 44.96
C ARG A 94 6.17 -8.30 44.21
N MET A 95 5.22 -7.40 44.49
CA MET A 95 3.92 -7.34 43.81
C MET A 95 4.06 -7.20 42.29
N ILE A 96 4.96 -6.32 41.84
CA ILE A 96 5.28 -6.11 40.43
C ILE A 96 5.96 -7.35 39.82
N GLN A 97 6.94 -7.96 40.50
CA GLN A 97 7.64 -9.15 40.00
C GLN A 97 6.71 -10.36 39.85
N GLU A 98 5.92 -10.67 40.88
CA GLU A 98 4.92 -11.73 40.85
C GLU A 98 3.80 -11.41 39.83
N GLY A 99 3.44 -10.13 39.67
CA GLY A 99 2.52 -9.67 38.62
C GLY A 99 3.05 -9.88 37.19
N ILE A 100 4.36 -9.72 36.96
CA ILE A 100 5.01 -10.03 35.67
C ILE A 100 5.03 -11.53 35.41
N LEU A 101 5.29 -12.37 36.42
CA LEU A 101 5.20 -13.83 36.29
C LEU A 101 3.78 -14.31 35.95
N LEU A 102 2.76 -13.61 36.46
CA LEU A 102 1.36 -13.84 36.11
C LEU A 102 0.99 -13.37 34.70
N GLU A 103 1.52 -12.22 34.26
CA GLU A 103 1.38 -11.77 32.86
C GLU A 103 2.03 -12.76 31.88
N GLN A 104 3.23 -13.26 32.21
CA GLN A 104 3.96 -14.30 31.46
C GLN A 104 3.14 -15.60 31.39
N TRP A 105 2.75 -16.17 32.53
CA TRP A 105 1.95 -17.40 32.57
C TRP A 105 0.62 -17.24 31.82
N GLN A 106 -0.04 -16.09 31.95
CA GLN A 106 -1.29 -15.84 31.22
C GLN A 106 -1.07 -15.74 29.70
N ALA A 107 0.08 -15.23 29.24
CA ALA A 107 0.47 -15.27 27.83
C ALA A 107 0.76 -16.70 27.36
N ASP A 108 1.58 -17.47 28.10
CA ASP A 108 1.90 -18.87 27.77
C ASP A 108 0.62 -19.73 27.66
N GLN A 109 -0.36 -19.52 28.54
CA GLN A 109 -1.68 -20.17 28.49
C GLN A 109 -2.54 -19.73 27.28
N ASN A 110 -2.45 -18.46 26.87
CA ASN A 110 -3.14 -17.97 25.68
C ASN A 110 -2.53 -18.57 24.40
N ASP A 111 -1.20 -18.62 24.32
CA ASP A 111 -0.45 -19.14 23.17
C ASP A 111 -0.63 -20.66 23.03
N ALA A 112 -0.63 -21.40 24.16
CA ALA A 112 -1.01 -22.81 24.18
C ALA A 112 -2.46 -23.02 23.70
N ALA A 113 -3.40 -22.19 24.16
CA ALA A 113 -4.79 -22.25 23.74
C ALA A 113 -5.01 -21.80 22.28
N GLU A 114 -4.17 -20.94 21.70
CA GLU A 114 -4.22 -20.62 20.26
C GLU A 114 -3.58 -21.74 19.43
N THR A 115 -2.48 -22.33 19.88
CA THR A 115 -1.89 -23.54 19.27
C THR A 115 -2.90 -24.70 19.22
N GLU A 116 -3.71 -24.90 20.26
CA GLU A 116 -4.80 -25.88 20.25
C GLU A 116 -5.90 -25.51 19.22
N LYS A 117 -6.29 -24.23 19.13
CA LYS A 117 -7.26 -23.74 18.14
C LYS A 117 -6.75 -23.92 16.72
N GLU A 118 -5.48 -23.65 16.44
CA GLU A 118 -4.84 -23.87 15.14
C GLU A 118 -4.76 -25.35 14.78
N ALA A 119 -4.37 -26.22 15.72
CA ALA A 119 -4.34 -27.67 15.51
C ALA A 119 -5.74 -28.24 15.22
N LEU A 120 -6.77 -27.80 15.97
CA LEU A 120 -8.17 -28.15 15.71
C LEU A 120 -8.66 -27.64 14.36
N THR A 121 -8.28 -26.41 13.97
CA THR A 121 -8.66 -25.80 12.70
C THR A 121 -8.00 -26.49 11.51
N THR A 122 -6.72 -26.84 11.62
CA THR A 122 -5.96 -27.58 10.60
C THR A 122 -6.53 -28.99 10.42
N THR A 123 -6.72 -29.72 11.52
CA THR A 123 -7.34 -31.06 11.50
C THR A 123 -8.75 -31.01 10.89
N ARG A 124 -9.52 -29.96 11.19
CA ARG A 124 -10.84 -29.74 10.61
C ARG A 124 -10.78 -29.48 9.09
N TYR A 125 -9.89 -28.60 8.65
CA TYR A 125 -9.66 -28.30 7.24
C TYR A 125 -9.35 -29.58 6.46
N GLU A 126 -8.35 -30.34 6.89
CA GLU A 126 -7.97 -31.61 6.25
C GLU A 126 -9.15 -32.59 6.14
N ARG A 127 -9.96 -32.72 7.19
CA ARG A 127 -11.15 -33.61 7.17
C ARG A 127 -12.25 -33.12 6.23
N ILE A 128 -12.50 -31.81 6.15
CA ILE A 128 -13.47 -31.26 5.20
C ILE A 128 -12.98 -31.45 3.77
N MET A 129 -11.69 -31.21 3.49
CA MET A 129 -11.11 -31.39 2.15
C MET A 129 -11.09 -32.87 1.73
N GLN A 130 -10.81 -33.80 2.66
CA GLN A 130 -10.95 -35.25 2.41
C GLN A 130 -12.38 -35.65 2.05
N GLU A 131 -13.38 -35.13 2.76
CA GLU A 131 -14.79 -35.40 2.44
C GLU A 131 -15.21 -34.77 1.11
N ILE A 132 -14.80 -33.53 0.83
CA ILE A 132 -15.04 -32.84 -0.46
C ILE A 132 -14.45 -33.63 -1.64
N ALA A 133 -13.19 -34.09 -1.52
CA ALA A 133 -12.57 -34.96 -2.51
C ALA A 133 -13.33 -36.29 -2.69
N SER A 134 -13.87 -36.86 -1.60
CA SER A 134 -14.70 -38.08 -1.68
C SER A 134 -16.05 -37.89 -2.39
N LEU A 135 -16.53 -36.63 -2.51
CA LEU A 135 -17.71 -36.28 -3.31
C LEU A 135 -17.39 -36.05 -4.80
N GLY A 136 -16.12 -36.12 -5.21
CA GLY A 136 -15.70 -35.85 -6.58
C GLY A 136 -15.82 -34.38 -7.00
N TRP A 137 -15.79 -33.44 -6.04
CA TRP A 137 -15.77 -32.02 -6.35
C TRP A 137 -14.38 -31.60 -6.84
N GLU A 138 -14.29 -31.08 -8.05
CA GLU A 138 -13.02 -30.63 -8.64
C GLU A 138 -12.53 -29.30 -8.01
N GLU A 139 -11.24 -29.24 -7.68
CA GLU A 139 -10.63 -28.16 -6.88
C GLU A 139 -10.64 -26.78 -7.55
N HIS A 140 -10.54 -26.74 -8.88
CA HIS A 140 -10.59 -25.48 -9.65
C HIS A 140 -11.96 -24.79 -9.64
N TYR A 141 -13.02 -25.43 -9.10
CA TYR A 141 -14.31 -24.79 -8.85
C TYR A 141 -14.52 -24.35 -7.39
N PHE A 142 -13.52 -24.46 -6.52
CA PHE A 142 -13.60 -23.90 -5.17
C PHE A 142 -13.52 -22.35 -5.22
N PRO A 143 -14.21 -21.62 -4.33
CA PRO A 143 -14.04 -20.17 -4.24
C PRO A 143 -12.61 -19.80 -3.89
N THR A 144 -12.02 -18.93 -4.72
CA THR A 144 -10.75 -18.23 -4.47
C THR A 144 -10.97 -16.72 -4.57
N GLU A 145 -9.99 -15.93 -4.15
CA GLU A 145 -9.98 -14.46 -4.30
C GLU A 145 -10.09 -13.99 -5.78
N TYR A 146 -9.71 -14.85 -6.72
CA TYR A 146 -9.76 -14.59 -8.17
C TYR A 146 -10.92 -15.32 -8.88
N SER A 147 -11.72 -16.10 -8.17
CA SER A 147 -12.83 -16.85 -8.79
C SER A 147 -14.00 -15.90 -9.09
N PRO A 148 -14.63 -15.99 -10.27
CA PRO A 148 -15.86 -15.24 -10.54
C PRO A 148 -16.94 -15.69 -9.56
N GLY A 149 -17.37 -14.76 -8.69
CA GLY A 149 -18.14 -15.06 -7.51
C GLY A 149 -18.35 -13.82 -6.63
N THR A 150 -19.02 -14.01 -5.49
CA THR A 150 -19.14 -12.95 -4.48
C THR A 150 -18.09 -13.13 -3.40
N GLN A 151 -17.55 -12.03 -2.87
CA GLN A 151 -16.72 -12.07 -1.66
C GLN A 151 -17.45 -12.75 -0.50
N GLU A 152 -18.79 -12.61 -0.42
CA GLU A 152 -19.59 -13.30 0.60
C GLU A 152 -19.49 -14.83 0.49
N ASP A 153 -19.49 -15.40 -0.72
CA ASP A 153 -19.36 -16.85 -0.91
C ASP A 153 -17.96 -17.36 -0.52
N LEU A 154 -16.91 -16.58 -0.81
CA LEU A 154 -15.54 -16.87 -0.32
C LEU A 154 -15.47 -16.78 1.21
N ASP A 155 -15.94 -15.68 1.80
CA ASP A 155 -15.99 -15.47 3.25
C ASP A 155 -16.78 -16.59 3.95
N GLN A 156 -17.92 -17.01 3.39
CA GLN A 156 -18.72 -18.12 3.92
C GLN A 156 -17.99 -19.46 3.78
N TRP A 157 -17.35 -19.75 2.64
CA TRP A 157 -16.57 -20.97 2.40
C TRP A 157 -15.42 -21.10 3.41
N MET A 158 -14.59 -20.06 3.50
CA MET A 158 -13.48 -19.97 4.46
C MET A 158 -13.99 -20.11 5.91
N LYS A 159 -15.13 -19.50 6.24
CA LYS A 159 -15.78 -19.62 7.56
C LYS A 159 -16.34 -21.00 7.89
N TYR A 160 -16.55 -21.91 6.93
CA TYR A 160 -16.90 -23.31 7.21
C TYR A 160 -15.66 -24.19 7.45
N LEU A 161 -14.59 -23.93 6.69
CA LEU A 161 -13.27 -24.54 6.81
C LEU A 161 -12.58 -24.15 8.12
N PHE A 162 -12.28 -22.87 8.29
CA PHE A 162 -11.41 -22.33 9.34
C PHE A 162 -12.16 -22.05 10.66
N GLN A 163 -12.80 -23.08 11.24
CA GLN A 163 -13.33 -23.01 12.60
C GLN A 163 -12.49 -23.84 13.57
N ALA A 164 -12.08 -23.26 14.69
CA ALA A 164 -11.49 -23.97 15.83
C ALA A 164 -12.53 -24.84 16.56
N LYS A 165 -12.98 -25.91 15.89
CA LYS A 165 -13.96 -26.90 16.37
C LYS A 165 -13.73 -28.24 15.69
N GLU A 166 -13.69 -29.30 16.49
CA GLU A 166 -13.61 -30.69 16.02
C GLU A 166 -14.54 -30.98 14.83
N PHE A 167 -14.01 -31.68 13.82
CA PHE A 167 -14.81 -32.19 12.72
C PHE A 167 -15.67 -33.37 13.20
N THR A 168 -16.99 -33.23 13.13
CA THR A 168 -17.93 -34.29 13.50
C THR A 168 -18.90 -34.58 12.37
N VAL A 169 -19.33 -35.84 12.22
CA VAL A 169 -20.31 -36.27 11.21
C VAL A 169 -21.62 -35.45 11.27
N ARG A 170 -22.03 -35.01 12.47
CA ARG A 170 -23.19 -34.11 12.64
C ARG A 170 -22.90 -32.68 12.16
N GLY A 171 -21.70 -32.16 12.41
CA GLY A 171 -21.24 -30.88 11.87
C GLY A 171 -21.17 -30.89 10.34
N TRP A 172 -20.61 -31.96 9.77
CA TRP A 172 -20.51 -32.15 8.32
C TRP A 172 -21.89 -32.13 7.64
N LYS A 173 -22.86 -32.91 8.16
CA LYS A 173 -24.26 -32.91 7.70
C LYS A 173 -24.96 -31.53 7.78
N ALA A 174 -24.44 -30.59 8.58
CA ALA A 174 -25.00 -29.24 8.70
C ALA A 174 -24.29 -28.18 7.84
N ILE A 175 -23.03 -28.38 7.47
CA ILE A 175 -22.27 -27.46 6.60
C ILE A 175 -22.24 -27.90 5.14
N ARG A 176 -22.20 -29.21 4.85
CA ARG A 176 -22.14 -29.77 3.49
C ARG A 176 -23.13 -29.11 2.53
N PRO A 177 -24.46 -29.09 2.77
CA PRO A 177 -25.40 -28.53 1.80
C PRO A 177 -25.23 -27.02 1.55
N LYS A 178 -24.50 -26.30 2.42
CA LYS A 178 -24.15 -24.89 2.20
C LYS A 178 -22.89 -24.76 1.34
N MET A 179 -21.87 -25.55 1.63
CA MET A 179 -20.67 -25.63 0.80
C MET A 179 -21.01 -26.16 -0.60
N GLU A 180 -21.91 -27.13 -0.71
CA GLU A 180 -22.43 -27.68 -1.97
C GLU A 180 -23.17 -26.61 -2.79
N ALA A 181 -23.96 -25.75 -2.13
CA ALA A 181 -24.60 -24.62 -2.79
C ALA A 181 -23.62 -23.51 -3.23
N ILE A 182 -22.53 -23.28 -2.50
CA ILE A 182 -21.46 -22.35 -2.89
C ILE A 182 -20.67 -22.92 -4.08
N TYR A 183 -20.21 -24.17 -3.95
CA TYR A 183 -19.48 -24.92 -4.99
C TYR A 183 -20.25 -24.95 -6.32
N LEU A 184 -21.56 -25.20 -6.29
CA LEU A 184 -22.38 -25.19 -7.51
C LEU A 184 -22.45 -23.80 -8.17
N ARG A 185 -22.59 -22.72 -7.39
CA ARG A 185 -22.52 -21.34 -7.93
C ARG A 185 -21.15 -21.02 -8.53
N SER A 186 -20.06 -21.36 -7.84
CA SER A 186 -18.70 -21.15 -8.37
C SER A 186 -18.46 -21.97 -9.64
N LYS A 187 -18.96 -23.21 -9.71
CA LYS A 187 -18.89 -24.05 -10.91
C LYS A 187 -19.70 -23.50 -12.07
N GLU A 188 -20.88 -22.95 -11.81
CA GLU A 188 -21.75 -22.27 -12.78
C GLU A 188 -21.07 -21.01 -13.32
N LEU A 189 -20.58 -20.13 -12.44
CA LEU A 189 -19.90 -18.88 -12.83
C LEU A 189 -18.59 -19.13 -13.58
N ILE A 190 -17.77 -20.11 -13.17
CA ILE A 190 -16.54 -20.46 -13.89
C ILE A 190 -16.85 -21.04 -15.27
N ARG A 191 -17.92 -21.82 -15.43
CA ARG A 191 -18.40 -22.27 -16.76
C ARG A 191 -18.89 -21.11 -17.63
N ILE A 192 -19.59 -20.14 -17.04
CA ILE A 192 -20.01 -18.92 -17.74
C ILE A 192 -18.80 -18.11 -18.21
N ASN A 193 -17.75 -17.98 -17.39
CA ASN A 193 -16.52 -17.26 -17.78
C ASN A 193 -15.74 -18.02 -18.88
N ILE A 194 -15.58 -19.34 -18.77
CA ILE A 194 -14.98 -20.15 -19.86
C ILE A 194 -15.78 -20.03 -21.17
N LEU A 195 -17.10 -19.95 -21.10
CA LEU A 195 -17.95 -19.69 -22.28
C LEU A 195 -17.76 -18.27 -22.82
N LEU A 196 -17.68 -17.26 -21.95
CA LEU A 196 -17.37 -15.87 -22.33
C LEU A 196 -16.00 -15.76 -23.00
N ASP A 197 -14.96 -16.41 -22.48
CA ASP A 197 -13.61 -16.41 -23.05
C ASP A 197 -13.60 -16.98 -24.48
N VAL A 198 -14.32 -18.09 -24.72
CA VAL A 198 -14.40 -18.70 -26.06
C VAL A 198 -15.26 -17.87 -27.03
N ILE A 199 -16.33 -17.22 -26.55
CA ILE A 199 -17.10 -16.26 -27.35
C ILE A 199 -16.24 -15.03 -27.65
N GLN A 200 -15.44 -14.54 -26.69
CA GLN A 200 -14.50 -13.42 -26.86
C GLN A 200 -13.48 -13.72 -27.95
N ASP A 201 -12.80 -14.86 -27.88
CA ASP A 201 -11.78 -15.28 -28.85
C ASP A 201 -12.38 -15.37 -30.27
N GLU A 202 -13.52 -16.02 -30.45
CA GLU A 202 -14.15 -16.15 -31.78
C GLU A 202 -14.75 -14.82 -32.27
N PHE A 203 -15.28 -13.98 -31.37
CA PHE A 203 -15.73 -12.62 -31.67
C PHE A 203 -14.59 -11.74 -32.17
N LEU A 204 -13.46 -11.70 -31.45
CA LEU A 204 -12.28 -10.93 -31.84
C LEU A 204 -11.66 -11.49 -33.14
N ALA A 205 -11.58 -12.81 -33.28
CA ALA A 205 -11.04 -13.48 -34.46
C ALA A 205 -11.93 -13.36 -35.72
N ARG A 206 -13.23 -13.07 -35.58
CA ARG A 206 -14.11 -12.69 -36.70
C ARG A 206 -14.15 -11.19 -36.93
N ARG A 207 -14.13 -10.38 -35.86
CA ARG A 207 -14.09 -8.92 -35.95
C ARG A 207 -12.83 -8.43 -36.66
N SER A 208 -11.68 -9.09 -36.47
CA SER A 208 -10.43 -8.77 -37.20
C SER A 208 -10.59 -8.86 -38.73
N ARG A 209 -11.23 -9.93 -39.22
CA ARG A 209 -11.52 -10.20 -40.64
C ARG A 209 -12.43 -9.17 -41.30
N LEU A 210 -13.27 -8.50 -40.53
CA LEU A 210 -14.16 -7.49 -41.10
C LEU A 210 -13.34 -6.33 -41.72
N PRO A 211 -13.72 -5.85 -42.91
CA PRO A 211 -13.17 -4.60 -43.47
C PRO A 211 -13.25 -3.46 -42.46
N ILE A 212 -12.31 -2.52 -42.51
CA ILE A 212 -12.19 -1.47 -41.49
C ILE A 212 -13.48 -0.64 -41.36
N GLU A 213 -14.17 -0.40 -42.48
CA GLU A 213 -15.46 0.29 -42.55
C GLU A 213 -16.58 -0.47 -41.82
N ARG A 214 -16.52 -1.80 -41.79
CA ARG A 214 -17.42 -2.64 -40.99
C ARG A 214 -16.99 -2.67 -39.53
N ARG A 215 -15.70 -2.83 -39.22
CA ARG A 215 -15.22 -2.78 -37.82
C ARG A 215 -15.57 -1.47 -37.12
N ARG A 216 -15.51 -0.33 -37.81
CA ARG A 216 -15.96 0.98 -37.32
C ARG A 216 -17.44 1.00 -36.86
N GLN A 217 -18.27 0.13 -37.43
CA GLN A 217 -19.69 -0.02 -37.07
C GLN A 217 -19.92 -1.11 -36.01
N THR A 218 -18.96 -2.01 -35.81
CA THR A 218 -19.07 -3.17 -34.92
C THR A 218 -18.67 -2.82 -33.48
N PRO A 219 -19.47 -3.18 -32.46
CA PRO A 219 -19.13 -3.01 -31.04
C PRO A 219 -17.74 -3.58 -30.66
N GLY A 220 -17.13 -3.02 -29.61
CA GLY A 220 -16.02 -3.67 -28.91
C GLY A 220 -16.51 -4.90 -28.12
N TRP A 221 -15.60 -5.76 -27.66
CA TRP A 221 -16.02 -6.96 -26.92
C TRP A 221 -16.77 -6.59 -25.62
N GLN A 222 -16.26 -5.62 -24.86
CA GLN A 222 -16.96 -5.12 -23.67
C GLN A 222 -18.33 -4.49 -24.00
N ASP A 223 -18.53 -3.92 -25.20
CA ASP A 223 -19.85 -3.41 -25.62
C ASP A 223 -20.84 -4.53 -25.95
N THR A 224 -20.36 -5.73 -26.31
CA THR A 224 -21.21 -6.91 -26.47
C THR A 224 -21.54 -7.60 -25.15
N LEU A 225 -20.85 -7.28 -24.05
CA LEU A 225 -21.24 -7.72 -22.71
C LEU A 225 -22.55 -7.04 -22.24
N ASP A 226 -22.83 -5.82 -22.72
CA ASP A 226 -24.09 -5.09 -22.50
C ASP A 226 -25.23 -5.53 -23.47
N ASP A 227 -25.03 -6.56 -24.32
CA ASP A 227 -26.03 -7.02 -25.29
C ASP A 227 -26.96 -8.10 -24.69
N PRO A 228 -28.29 -7.87 -24.58
CA PRO A 228 -29.21 -8.85 -23.99
C PRO A 228 -29.30 -10.18 -24.73
N ARG A 229 -28.78 -10.28 -25.97
CA ARG A 229 -28.65 -11.55 -26.69
C ARG A 229 -27.55 -12.43 -26.10
N LEU A 230 -26.50 -11.83 -25.54
CA LEU A 230 -25.42 -12.56 -24.84
C LEU A 230 -25.95 -13.16 -23.55
N ASP A 231 -26.68 -12.40 -22.72
CA ASP A 231 -27.35 -12.92 -21.52
C ASP A 231 -28.23 -14.13 -21.87
N VAL A 232 -29.12 -13.97 -22.85
CA VAL A 232 -30.04 -15.03 -23.30
C VAL A 232 -29.31 -16.24 -23.90
N PHE A 233 -28.18 -16.03 -24.60
CA PHE A 233 -27.36 -17.12 -25.11
C PHE A 233 -26.66 -17.86 -23.97
N ILE A 234 -26.06 -17.14 -23.01
CA ILE A 234 -25.40 -17.72 -21.83
C ILE A 234 -26.40 -18.50 -20.99
N GLU A 235 -27.57 -17.91 -20.63
CA GLU A 235 -28.63 -18.58 -19.87
C GLU A 235 -29.06 -19.92 -20.50
N GLN A 236 -29.17 -19.98 -21.83
CA GLN A 236 -29.54 -21.20 -22.55
C GLN A 236 -28.39 -22.20 -22.67
N THR A 237 -27.15 -21.71 -22.80
CA THR A 237 -26.00 -22.50 -23.28
C THR A 237 -25.10 -23.03 -22.16
N HIS A 238 -24.91 -22.29 -21.05
CA HIS A 238 -24.03 -22.70 -19.94
C HIS A 238 -24.47 -24.00 -19.24
N ALA A 239 -25.75 -24.36 -19.37
CA ALA A 239 -26.36 -25.55 -18.78
C ALA A 239 -26.19 -26.81 -19.65
N THR A 240 -25.70 -26.68 -20.88
CA THR A 240 -25.54 -27.74 -21.89
C THR A 240 -24.12 -27.79 -22.42
N ASP A 241 -23.73 -28.91 -23.05
CA ASP A 241 -22.51 -28.95 -23.85
C ASP A 241 -22.72 -28.14 -25.13
N TRP A 242 -21.95 -27.08 -25.33
CA TRP A 242 -21.99 -26.24 -26.53
C TRP A 242 -21.06 -26.77 -27.63
N THR A 243 -21.42 -26.52 -28.89
CA THR A 243 -20.55 -26.83 -30.03
C THR A 243 -19.87 -25.56 -30.56
N ALA A 244 -18.80 -25.72 -31.34
CA ALA A 244 -18.19 -24.61 -32.05
C ALA A 244 -19.20 -23.93 -33.00
N ASP A 245 -20.07 -24.69 -33.66
CA ASP A 245 -21.09 -24.17 -34.59
C ASP A 245 -22.12 -23.27 -33.89
N ASP A 246 -22.46 -23.55 -32.62
CA ASP A 246 -23.37 -22.71 -31.82
C ASP A 246 -22.74 -21.33 -31.54
N ILE A 247 -21.49 -21.31 -31.06
CA ILE A 247 -20.73 -20.07 -30.81
C ILE A 247 -20.51 -19.31 -32.12
N CYS A 248 -20.12 -20.00 -33.20
CA CYS A 248 -19.97 -19.42 -34.53
C CYS A 248 -21.25 -18.71 -35.01
N THR A 249 -22.40 -19.39 -34.86
CA THR A 249 -23.72 -18.86 -35.26
C THR A 249 -24.14 -17.66 -34.41
N PHE A 250 -23.86 -17.71 -33.10
CA PHE A 250 -24.15 -16.61 -32.18
C PHE A 250 -23.28 -15.38 -32.46
N VAL A 251 -21.97 -15.57 -32.66
CA VAL A 251 -21.05 -14.47 -33.01
C VAL A 251 -21.41 -13.85 -34.35
N ASP A 252 -21.80 -14.63 -35.37
CA ASP A 252 -22.32 -14.09 -36.63
C ASP A 252 -23.58 -13.24 -36.43
N ALA A 253 -24.47 -13.63 -35.51
CA ALA A 253 -25.68 -12.87 -35.17
C ALA A 253 -25.38 -11.55 -34.42
N LEU A 254 -24.34 -11.50 -33.59
CA LEU A 254 -23.82 -10.25 -33.01
C LEU A 254 -23.20 -9.35 -34.09
N LEU A 255 -22.33 -9.89 -34.93
CA LEU A 255 -21.59 -9.15 -35.96
C LEU A 255 -22.47 -8.67 -37.14
N ALA A 256 -23.66 -9.26 -37.33
CA ALA A 256 -24.62 -8.81 -38.33
C ALA A 256 -25.33 -7.49 -37.95
N ASP A 257 -25.51 -7.22 -36.66
CA ASP A 257 -26.38 -6.17 -36.14
C ASP A 257 -25.61 -4.90 -35.71
N THR A 258 -24.86 -4.34 -36.67
CA THR A 258 -23.98 -3.18 -36.44
C THR A 258 -24.68 -1.82 -36.53
N THR A 259 -25.98 -1.78 -36.85
CA THR A 259 -26.64 -0.54 -37.33
C THR A 259 -27.04 0.45 -36.25
N ASP A 260 -27.25 0.02 -35.00
CA ASP A 260 -27.59 0.92 -33.89
C ASP A 260 -26.35 1.37 -33.09
N PHE A 261 -25.34 0.50 -32.95
CA PHE A 261 -24.17 0.72 -32.09
C PHE A 261 -23.48 2.07 -32.32
N PHE A 262 -23.11 2.37 -33.57
CA PHE A 262 -22.41 3.63 -33.91
C PHE A 262 -23.25 4.86 -33.57
N SER A 263 -24.58 4.81 -33.77
CA SER A 263 -25.48 5.90 -33.41
C SER A 263 -25.60 6.08 -31.90
N ARG A 264 -25.59 5.00 -31.11
CA ARG A 264 -25.53 5.07 -29.63
C ARG A 264 -24.21 5.70 -29.16
N VAL A 265 -23.07 5.25 -29.68
CA VAL A 265 -21.75 5.82 -29.37
C VAL A 265 -21.69 7.30 -29.73
N GLN A 266 -22.11 7.68 -30.93
CA GLN A 266 -22.13 9.09 -31.36
C GLN A 266 -23.03 9.95 -30.44
N ALA A 267 -24.19 9.44 -30.01
CA ALA A 267 -25.07 10.15 -29.08
C ALA A 267 -24.46 10.27 -27.67
N GLN A 268 -23.85 9.22 -27.14
CA GLN A 268 -23.17 9.24 -25.83
C GLN A 268 -21.98 10.20 -25.81
N VAL A 269 -21.14 10.17 -26.86
CA VAL A 269 -19.97 11.06 -26.96
C VAL A 269 -20.42 12.51 -27.20
N ALA A 270 -21.45 12.76 -28.01
CA ALA A 270 -22.05 14.10 -28.12
C ALA A 270 -22.62 14.59 -26.77
N GLY A 271 -23.21 13.71 -25.96
CA GLY A 271 -23.65 14.03 -24.59
C GLY A 271 -22.48 14.39 -23.67
N LYS A 272 -21.35 13.69 -23.77
CA LYS A 272 -20.10 13.99 -23.05
C LYS A 272 -19.42 15.29 -23.56
N VAL A 273 -19.58 15.64 -24.84
CA VAL A 273 -19.17 16.95 -25.40
C VAL A 273 -20.05 18.09 -24.89
N ALA A 274 -21.37 17.87 -24.76
CA ALA A 274 -22.35 18.89 -24.44
C ALA A 274 -22.06 19.64 -23.12
N GLN A 275 -21.37 19.02 -22.16
CA GLN A 275 -20.97 19.66 -20.89
C GLN A 275 -20.03 20.86 -21.04
N PHE A 276 -19.35 20.99 -22.18
CA PHE A 276 -18.46 22.13 -22.49
C PHE A 276 -19.18 23.31 -23.15
N TYR A 277 -20.49 23.17 -23.43
CA TYR A 277 -21.30 24.16 -24.15
C TYR A 277 -22.40 24.75 -23.25
N VAL A 278 -22.72 26.04 -23.44
CA VAL A 278 -23.77 26.73 -22.67
C VAL A 278 -25.18 26.24 -23.03
N THR A 279 -25.35 25.71 -24.23
CA THR A 279 -26.57 25.09 -24.74
C THR A 279 -26.23 23.72 -25.34
N PRO A 280 -27.06 22.66 -25.16
CA PRO A 280 -26.80 21.36 -25.76
C PRO A 280 -26.58 21.47 -27.29
N PRO A 281 -25.39 21.12 -27.80
CA PRO A 281 -25.06 21.30 -29.20
C PRO A 281 -25.64 20.14 -30.05
N PRO A 282 -25.83 20.35 -31.37
CA PRO A 282 -26.29 19.28 -32.27
C PRO A 282 -25.22 18.17 -32.40
N PRO A 283 -25.59 16.93 -32.78
CA PRO A 283 -24.63 15.83 -32.96
C PRO A 283 -23.51 16.07 -34.00
N SER A 284 -23.62 17.13 -34.82
CA SER A 284 -22.56 17.62 -35.70
C SER A 284 -21.38 18.26 -34.95
N VAL A 285 -21.54 18.59 -33.66
CA VAL A 285 -20.47 19.12 -32.78
C VAL A 285 -19.21 18.24 -32.79
N LEU A 286 -19.39 16.93 -32.99
CA LEU A 286 -18.30 15.95 -33.08
C LEU A 286 -17.43 16.11 -34.34
N LYS A 287 -17.85 16.94 -35.30
CA LYS A 287 -17.02 17.33 -36.45
C LYS A 287 -16.20 18.60 -36.20
N GLU A 288 -16.52 19.39 -35.18
CA GLU A 288 -15.80 20.63 -34.89
C GLU A 288 -14.34 20.32 -34.52
N SER A 289 -13.41 21.03 -35.16
CA SER A 289 -11.97 20.82 -35.00
C SER A 289 -11.46 20.94 -33.56
N ARG A 290 -12.16 21.70 -32.70
CA ARG A 290 -11.88 21.80 -31.25
C ARG A 290 -12.28 20.58 -30.42
N VAL A 291 -13.07 19.65 -30.97
CA VAL A 291 -13.54 18.44 -30.27
C VAL A 291 -12.51 17.31 -30.47
N LEU A 292 -11.39 17.45 -29.76
CA LEU A 292 -10.30 16.50 -29.73
C LEU A 292 -10.31 15.66 -28.44
N PHE A 293 -9.84 14.43 -28.56
CA PHE A 293 -9.84 13.41 -27.51
C PHE A 293 -8.42 12.91 -27.24
N GLN A 294 -8.15 12.49 -26.00
CA GLN A 294 -6.93 11.81 -25.62
C GLN A 294 -7.22 10.34 -25.27
N CYS A 295 -6.35 9.42 -25.67
CA CYS A 295 -6.38 8.04 -25.19
C CYS A 295 -5.67 7.92 -23.84
N GLN A 296 -6.28 7.22 -22.88
CA GLN A 296 -5.73 7.06 -21.53
C GLN A 296 -4.95 5.75 -21.30
N LYS A 297 -4.81 4.86 -22.30
CA LYS A 297 -4.07 3.60 -22.13
C LYS A 297 -2.56 3.83 -22.02
N HIS A 298 -2.00 3.46 -20.87
CA HIS A 298 -0.54 3.51 -20.59
C HIS A 298 0.36 2.78 -21.61
N LYS A 299 -0.18 1.86 -22.40
CA LYS A 299 0.56 1.13 -23.45
C LYS A 299 0.41 1.74 -24.85
N CYS A 300 -0.40 2.78 -25.03
CA CYS A 300 -0.62 3.37 -26.34
C CYS A 300 0.33 4.56 -26.57
N SER A 301 1.07 4.55 -27.68
CA SER A 301 1.88 5.69 -28.13
C SER A 301 1.04 6.97 -28.28
N SER A 302 -0.28 6.82 -28.50
CA SER A 302 -1.25 7.92 -28.56
C SER A 302 -1.52 8.65 -27.24
N MET A 303 -0.94 8.23 -26.10
CA MET A 303 -0.99 9.02 -24.85
C MET A 303 -0.57 10.49 -25.04
N ARG A 304 0.32 10.74 -26.02
CA ARG A 304 0.84 12.06 -26.38
C ARG A 304 0.27 12.61 -27.69
N THR A 305 -0.83 12.06 -28.20
CA THR A 305 -1.51 12.55 -29.41
C THR A 305 -2.98 12.79 -29.11
N LEU A 306 -3.45 13.98 -29.47
CA LEU A 306 -4.87 14.24 -29.57
C LEU A 306 -5.43 13.60 -30.85
N ILE A 307 -6.70 13.20 -30.81
CA ILE A 307 -7.37 12.47 -31.88
C ILE A 307 -8.73 13.12 -32.14
N PRO A 308 -9.09 13.49 -33.38
CA PRO A 308 -10.42 14.02 -33.71
C PRO A 308 -11.46 12.90 -33.76
N PHE A 309 -12.73 13.19 -33.47
CA PHE A 309 -13.78 12.16 -33.29
C PHE A 309 -13.77 11.07 -34.38
N ARG A 310 -13.69 11.45 -35.67
CA ARG A 310 -13.68 10.50 -36.80
C ARG A 310 -12.60 9.42 -36.67
N ASP A 311 -11.42 9.80 -36.19
CA ASP A 311 -10.23 8.94 -36.11
C ASP A 311 -10.15 8.25 -34.74
N VAL A 312 -10.96 8.67 -33.75
CA VAL A 312 -11.11 7.94 -32.46
C VAL A 312 -11.69 6.55 -32.70
N ILE A 313 -12.69 6.41 -33.59
CA ILE A 313 -13.26 5.07 -33.86
C ILE A 313 -12.21 4.16 -34.50
N ASP A 314 -11.41 4.66 -35.45
CA ASP A 314 -10.28 3.90 -36.00
C ASP A 314 -9.24 3.56 -34.94
N HIS A 315 -8.87 4.53 -34.10
CA HIS A 315 -7.89 4.33 -33.05
C HIS A 315 -8.30 3.21 -32.08
N PHE A 316 -9.56 3.22 -31.63
CA PHE A 316 -10.09 2.17 -30.76
C PHE A 316 -10.20 0.83 -31.49
N VAL A 317 -10.68 0.80 -32.74
CA VAL A 317 -10.77 -0.41 -33.56
C VAL A 317 -9.40 -1.05 -33.84
N GLN A 318 -8.33 -0.27 -33.92
CA GLN A 318 -6.99 -0.75 -34.28
C GLN A 318 -6.09 -1.00 -33.07
N ALA A 319 -6.06 -0.09 -32.08
CA ALA A 319 -5.18 -0.19 -30.92
C ALA A 319 -5.84 -0.87 -29.71
N HIS A 320 -7.18 -0.88 -29.64
CA HIS A 320 -7.95 -1.32 -28.47
C HIS A 320 -9.12 -2.25 -28.84
N PRO A 321 -8.91 -3.32 -29.64
CA PRO A 321 -9.99 -4.15 -30.18
C PRO A 321 -10.80 -4.92 -29.10
N GLU A 322 -10.21 -5.15 -27.93
CA GLU A 322 -10.83 -5.80 -26.77
C GLU A 322 -11.69 -4.84 -25.92
N GLU A 323 -11.42 -3.53 -25.98
CA GLU A 323 -12.07 -2.52 -25.16
C GLU A 323 -13.43 -2.10 -25.74
N GLY A 324 -14.32 -1.61 -24.89
CA GLY A 324 -15.61 -1.03 -25.27
C GLY A 324 -15.73 0.45 -24.98
N TRP A 325 -16.89 1.00 -25.37
CA TRP A 325 -17.34 2.36 -25.16
C TRP A 325 -18.36 2.49 -24.01
N GLY A 326 -18.91 1.36 -23.55
CA GLY A 326 -19.95 1.22 -22.54
C GLY A 326 -19.74 2.00 -21.25
N ASP A 327 -20.86 2.37 -20.61
CA ASP A 327 -20.85 3.32 -19.49
C ASP A 327 -20.60 2.66 -18.12
N GLY A 328 -20.52 1.32 -18.07
CA GLY A 328 -20.63 0.48 -16.85
C GLY A 328 -19.51 0.58 -15.82
N SER A 329 -18.36 1.19 -16.11
CA SER A 329 -17.38 1.55 -15.07
C SER A 329 -16.62 2.85 -15.37
N ASP A 330 -16.20 3.52 -14.30
CA ASP A 330 -15.32 4.71 -14.34
C ASP A 330 -13.88 4.38 -14.81
N PHE A 331 -13.55 3.11 -14.96
CA PHE A 331 -12.21 2.63 -15.36
C PHE A 331 -12.11 2.22 -16.84
N ILE A 332 -13.23 2.01 -17.54
CA ILE A 332 -13.23 1.74 -18.99
C ILE A 332 -12.76 2.98 -19.75
N ILE A 333 -11.90 2.74 -20.74
CA ILE A 333 -11.02 3.73 -21.35
C ILE A 333 -11.80 4.56 -22.35
N ARG A 334 -12.55 5.53 -21.83
CA ARG A 334 -13.27 6.49 -22.65
C ARG A 334 -12.25 7.37 -23.38
N PRO A 335 -12.45 7.70 -24.67
CA PRO A 335 -11.72 8.79 -25.29
C PRO A 335 -12.05 10.06 -24.50
N LYS A 336 -11.04 10.64 -23.83
CA LYS A 336 -11.26 11.70 -22.85
C LYS A 336 -11.12 13.06 -23.50
N ILE A 337 -12.15 13.88 -23.39
CA ILE A 337 -12.05 15.33 -23.66
C ILE A 337 -11.65 15.99 -22.35
N GLU A 338 -10.44 16.54 -22.28
CA GLU A 338 -10.02 17.35 -21.15
C GLU A 338 -10.45 18.81 -21.36
N ALA A 339 -10.99 19.46 -20.33
CA ALA A 339 -11.48 20.84 -20.44
C ALA A 339 -10.38 21.81 -20.94
N GLY A 340 -9.13 21.59 -20.54
CA GLY A 340 -8.01 22.39 -21.01
C GLY A 340 -7.59 22.09 -22.46
N VAL A 341 -7.79 20.86 -22.97
CA VAL A 341 -7.57 20.53 -24.40
C VAL A 341 -8.59 21.26 -25.26
N PHE A 342 -9.87 21.22 -24.88
CA PHE A 342 -10.95 21.91 -25.59
C PHE A 342 -10.72 23.45 -25.63
N LEU A 343 -10.25 24.02 -24.51
CA LEU A 343 -9.88 25.45 -24.44
C LEU A 343 -8.64 25.77 -25.28
N ALA A 344 -7.58 24.96 -25.21
CA ALA A 344 -6.38 25.14 -26.02
C ALA A 344 -6.69 25.06 -27.53
N ALA A 345 -7.54 24.11 -27.95
CA ALA A 345 -7.99 24.00 -29.33
C ALA A 345 -8.76 25.24 -29.78
N THR A 346 -9.70 25.71 -28.94
CA THR A 346 -10.48 26.92 -29.20
C THR A 346 -9.58 28.16 -29.33
N ASP A 347 -8.56 28.30 -28.48
CA ASP A 347 -7.64 29.43 -28.54
C ASP A 347 -6.64 29.34 -29.71
N VAL A 348 -6.27 28.14 -30.17
CA VAL A 348 -5.51 27.94 -31.43
C VAL A 348 -6.34 28.37 -32.66
N LEU A 349 -7.62 28.00 -32.74
CA LEU A 349 -8.51 28.45 -33.83
C LEU A 349 -8.64 29.98 -33.85
N ARG A 350 -8.87 30.59 -32.68
CA ARG A 350 -8.92 32.06 -32.50
C ARG A 350 -7.58 32.77 -32.73
N ALA A 351 -6.46 32.05 -32.70
CA ALA A 351 -5.14 32.54 -33.03
C ALA A 351 -4.89 32.53 -34.54
N LEU A 352 -5.28 31.44 -35.21
CA LEU A 352 -5.28 31.28 -36.66
C LEU A 352 -6.31 32.18 -37.37
N GLY A 353 -7.31 32.69 -36.64
CA GLY A 353 -8.38 33.53 -37.18
C GLY A 353 -9.54 32.74 -37.79
N LEU A 354 -9.71 31.49 -37.37
CA LEU A 354 -10.75 30.57 -37.82
C LEU A 354 -12.00 30.65 -36.92
N GLU A 355 -13.14 30.25 -37.46
CA GLU A 355 -14.39 30.12 -36.70
C GLU A 355 -14.29 28.91 -35.75
N GLU A 356 -14.92 28.96 -34.56
CA GLU A 356 -14.69 27.94 -33.52
C GLU A 356 -15.37 26.59 -33.82
N ASP A 357 -16.39 26.62 -34.67
CA ASP A 357 -17.19 25.50 -35.17
C ASP A 357 -16.72 24.99 -36.55
N ILE A 358 -15.59 25.50 -37.07
CA ILE A 358 -14.96 24.97 -38.29
C ILE A 358 -14.66 23.47 -38.14
N SER A 359 -15.01 22.68 -39.17
CA SER A 359 -14.85 21.24 -39.08
C SER A 359 -13.38 20.81 -39.15
N TYR A 360 -13.05 19.67 -38.55
CA TYR A 360 -11.72 19.09 -38.63
C TYR A 360 -11.32 18.78 -40.08
N GLU A 361 -12.29 18.35 -40.91
CA GLU A 361 -12.08 18.12 -42.35
C GLU A 361 -11.64 19.41 -43.05
N GLU A 362 -12.25 20.56 -42.75
CA GLU A 362 -11.85 21.86 -43.32
C GLU A 362 -10.46 22.29 -42.85
N VAL A 363 -10.15 22.15 -41.55
CA VAL A 363 -8.83 22.48 -40.98
C VAL A 363 -7.72 21.62 -41.59
N GLU A 364 -7.95 20.32 -41.81
CA GLU A 364 -7.02 19.42 -42.48
C GLU A 364 -6.72 19.84 -43.93
N HIS A 365 -7.73 20.33 -44.67
CA HIS A 365 -7.55 20.88 -46.01
C HIS A 365 -6.73 22.18 -46.04
N MET A 366 -6.47 22.84 -44.90
CA MET A 366 -5.59 24.00 -44.79
C MET A 366 -4.10 23.65 -44.64
N GLY A 367 -3.74 22.35 -44.61
CA GLY A 367 -2.36 21.89 -44.58
C GLY A 367 -1.74 21.85 -43.19
N LYS A 368 -0.40 21.98 -43.13
CA LYS A 368 0.35 21.92 -41.87
C LYS A 368 0.42 23.29 -41.17
N PHE A 369 0.62 23.25 -39.85
CA PHE A 369 0.77 24.41 -38.97
C PHE A 369 2.12 24.37 -38.25
N ALA A 370 2.57 25.48 -37.69
CA ALA A 370 3.80 25.55 -36.88
C ALA A 370 3.63 26.48 -35.67
N CYS A 371 4.39 26.23 -34.60
CA CYS A 371 4.47 27.11 -33.43
C CYS A 371 5.87 27.75 -33.35
N ARG A 372 5.93 29.08 -33.41
CA ARG A 372 7.16 29.88 -33.40
C ARG A 372 7.63 30.27 -32.00
N CYS A 373 7.22 29.52 -30.98
CA CYS A 373 7.65 29.66 -29.58
C CYS A 373 9.18 29.46 -29.38
N GLY A 374 9.84 28.81 -30.35
CA GLY A 374 11.27 28.48 -30.30
C GLY A 374 11.57 27.05 -29.81
N HIS A 375 10.54 26.23 -29.58
CA HIS A 375 10.73 24.82 -29.24
C HIS A 375 11.10 24.01 -30.50
N HIS A 376 12.27 23.36 -30.47
CA HIS A 376 12.85 22.71 -31.65
C HIS A 376 11.98 21.63 -32.33
N LEU A 377 11.13 20.93 -31.57
CA LEU A 377 10.16 19.97 -32.11
C LEU A 377 8.89 20.62 -32.69
N PHE A 378 8.55 21.84 -32.28
CA PHE A 378 7.27 22.50 -32.62
C PHE A 378 7.40 23.69 -33.57
N CYS A 379 8.63 24.14 -33.86
CA CYS A 379 8.93 25.03 -34.99
C CYS A 379 8.85 24.33 -36.35
N ARG A 380 8.60 23.01 -36.41
CA ARG A 380 8.42 22.24 -37.65
C ARG A 380 6.95 22.19 -38.08
N PRO A 381 6.66 21.99 -39.38
CA PRO A 381 5.31 21.72 -39.87
C PRO A 381 4.67 20.49 -39.19
N MET A 382 3.48 20.65 -38.61
CA MET A 382 2.76 19.58 -37.94
C MET A 382 1.25 19.64 -38.23
N ALA A 383 0.54 18.55 -37.94
CA ALA A 383 -0.91 18.50 -38.03
C ALA A 383 -1.57 19.19 -36.80
N PHE A 384 -2.81 19.64 -36.97
CA PHE A 384 -3.50 20.54 -36.03
C PHE A 384 -3.58 19.99 -34.61
N GLU A 385 -3.86 18.70 -34.46
CA GLU A 385 -3.97 17.98 -33.19
C GLU A 385 -2.65 17.91 -32.42
N LYS A 386 -1.50 17.87 -33.11
CA LYS A 386 -0.16 17.99 -32.49
C LYS A 386 0.10 19.42 -31.99
N LEU A 387 -0.29 20.43 -32.76
CA LEU A 387 -0.16 21.84 -32.37
C LEU A 387 -1.03 22.16 -31.14
N VAL A 388 -2.28 21.70 -31.11
CA VAL A 388 -3.15 21.85 -29.94
C VAL A 388 -2.56 21.13 -28.72
N PHE A 389 -1.98 19.93 -28.90
CA PHE A 389 -1.36 19.21 -27.79
C PHE A 389 -0.13 19.95 -27.22
N HIS A 390 0.71 20.56 -28.05
CA HIS A 390 1.81 21.42 -27.60
C HIS A 390 1.30 22.61 -26.78
N VAL A 391 0.34 23.36 -27.31
CA VAL A 391 -0.27 24.52 -26.62
C VAL A 391 -0.93 24.10 -25.30
N TYR A 392 -1.58 22.93 -25.29
CA TYR A 392 -2.17 22.34 -24.10
C TYR A 392 -1.13 22.07 -23.00
N LEU A 393 -0.02 21.41 -23.33
CA LEU A 393 1.04 21.08 -22.36
C LEU A 393 1.68 22.34 -21.77
N GLU A 394 2.03 23.33 -22.61
CA GLU A 394 2.59 24.61 -22.15
C GLU A 394 1.61 25.34 -21.21
N GLN A 395 0.32 25.38 -21.56
CA GLN A 395 -0.70 25.99 -20.70
C GLN A 395 -0.95 25.23 -19.39
N GLN A 396 -0.80 23.90 -19.36
CA GLN A 396 -0.90 23.14 -18.10
C GLN A 396 0.33 23.34 -17.22
N TRP A 397 1.53 23.23 -17.80
CA TRP A 397 2.78 23.45 -17.10
C TRP A 397 2.86 24.89 -16.53
N TYR A 398 2.39 25.90 -17.28
CA TYR A 398 2.24 27.26 -16.74
C TYR A 398 1.32 27.29 -15.51
N LYS A 399 0.16 26.64 -15.52
CA LYS A 399 -0.77 26.58 -14.37
C LYS A 399 -0.15 25.86 -13.16
N GLU A 400 0.57 24.77 -13.40
CA GLU A 400 1.31 24.05 -12.34
C GLU A 400 2.38 24.94 -11.69
N LYS A 401 3.23 25.58 -12.50
CA LYS A 401 4.27 26.49 -11.99
C LYS A 401 3.68 27.75 -11.34
N LEU A 402 2.55 28.27 -11.82
CA LEU A 402 1.80 29.36 -11.17
C LEU A 402 1.24 28.91 -9.81
N GLY A 403 0.72 27.68 -9.71
CA GLY A 403 0.31 27.06 -8.45
C GLY A 403 1.47 26.93 -7.46
N GLN A 404 2.61 26.40 -7.92
CA GLN A 404 3.83 26.29 -7.11
C GLN A 404 4.31 27.67 -6.62
N VAL A 405 4.34 28.70 -7.46
CA VAL A 405 4.77 30.06 -7.06
C VAL A 405 3.80 30.70 -6.05
N ASN A 406 2.49 30.51 -6.20
CA ASN A 406 1.49 31.05 -5.27
C ASN A 406 1.61 30.47 -3.84
N LEU A 407 2.13 29.23 -3.67
CA LEU A 407 2.37 28.65 -2.35
C LEU A 407 3.50 29.34 -1.56
N TYR A 408 4.41 30.05 -2.22
CA TYR A 408 5.64 30.56 -1.61
C TYR A 408 5.74 32.09 -1.42
N ARG A 409 4.78 32.91 -1.89
CA ARG A 409 4.91 34.40 -1.83
C ARG A 409 3.64 35.15 -1.46
N ARG A 410 3.82 36.34 -0.84
CA ARG A 410 2.78 37.35 -0.56
C ARG A 410 2.55 38.35 -1.71
N HIS A 411 3.04 38.04 -2.90
CA HIS A 411 2.88 38.85 -4.12
C HIS A 411 2.06 38.03 -5.12
N ARG A 412 1.34 38.68 -6.05
CA ARG A 412 0.58 37.95 -7.08
C ARG A 412 1.57 37.27 -8.03
N ALA A 413 1.38 35.99 -8.32
CA ALA A 413 2.28 35.26 -9.22
C ALA A 413 2.21 35.80 -10.66
N ASP A 414 1.03 36.30 -11.05
CA ASP A 414 0.72 36.96 -12.33
C ASP A 414 1.61 38.20 -12.64
N ASP A 415 2.20 38.82 -11.61
CA ASP A 415 3.14 39.94 -11.78
C ASP A 415 4.53 39.47 -12.27
N ILE A 416 4.82 38.16 -12.17
CA ILE A 416 6.16 37.59 -12.39
C ILE A 416 6.18 36.67 -13.62
N LEU A 417 5.18 35.80 -13.78
CA LEU A 417 5.14 34.79 -14.84
C LEU A 417 4.13 35.16 -15.94
N GLU A 418 4.60 35.32 -17.18
CA GLU A 418 3.74 35.53 -18.36
C GLU A 418 3.63 34.23 -19.17
N ASP A 419 2.39 33.77 -19.36
CA ASP A 419 2.03 32.60 -20.17
C ASP A 419 2.38 32.86 -21.64
N SER A 420 3.34 32.11 -22.18
CA SER A 420 3.79 32.22 -23.57
C SER A 420 2.73 31.76 -24.57
N HIS A 421 1.79 30.91 -24.15
CA HIS A 421 0.78 30.25 -24.98
C HIS A 421 -0.66 30.67 -24.61
N ASN A 422 -0.83 31.85 -24.03
CA ASN A 422 -2.14 32.50 -23.91
C ASN A 422 -2.61 33.06 -25.27
N LEU A 423 -3.93 33.19 -25.47
CA LEU A 423 -4.57 33.63 -26.71
C LEU A 423 -4.00 34.92 -27.34
N ARG A 424 -3.47 35.87 -26.55
CA ARG A 424 -2.83 37.08 -27.10
C ARG A 424 -1.50 36.75 -27.77
N CYS A 425 -0.70 35.90 -27.15
CA CYS A 425 0.62 35.49 -27.64
C CYS A 425 0.52 34.47 -28.77
N LEU A 426 -0.44 33.54 -28.71
CA LEU A 426 -0.67 32.54 -29.76
C LEU A 426 -0.86 33.16 -31.14
N ARG A 427 -1.50 34.34 -31.25
CA ARG A 427 -1.67 35.10 -32.51
C ARG A 427 -0.37 35.56 -33.18
N GLU A 428 0.72 35.62 -32.45
CA GLU A 428 2.04 35.99 -32.95
C GLU A 428 2.95 34.76 -33.14
N LEU A 429 2.66 33.66 -32.42
CA LEU A 429 3.43 32.42 -32.45
C LEU A 429 2.92 31.38 -33.44
N VAL A 430 1.60 31.27 -33.64
CA VAL A 430 0.95 30.19 -34.38
C VAL A 430 0.55 30.64 -35.78
N GLY A 431 0.79 29.78 -36.78
CA GLY A 431 0.36 30.01 -38.16
C GLY A 431 0.42 28.76 -39.02
N HIS A 432 0.00 28.89 -40.28
CA HIS A 432 0.30 27.88 -41.31
C HIS A 432 1.81 27.75 -41.50
N ALA A 433 2.26 26.53 -41.77
CA ALA A 433 3.62 26.29 -42.24
C ALA A 433 3.84 27.01 -43.58
N SER A 434 5.01 27.61 -43.76
CA SER A 434 5.45 28.10 -45.06
C SER A 434 6.01 26.96 -45.90
N ALA A 435 5.95 27.10 -47.23
CA ALA A 435 6.54 26.14 -48.15
C ALA A 435 8.07 25.96 -47.97
N GLU A 436 8.75 26.93 -47.36
CA GLU A 436 10.16 26.80 -46.95
C GLU A 436 10.30 25.85 -45.75
N GLU A 437 9.46 26.02 -44.71
CA GLU A 437 9.39 25.12 -43.55
C GLU A 437 8.97 23.69 -43.96
N GLU A 438 8.05 23.52 -44.91
CA GLU A 438 7.66 22.20 -45.47
C GLU A 438 8.79 21.53 -46.26
N SER A 439 9.60 22.29 -47.02
CA SER A 439 10.71 21.73 -47.79
C SER A 439 11.80 21.12 -46.91
N ALA A 440 11.93 21.59 -45.66
CA ALA A 440 12.97 21.19 -44.71
C ALA A 440 12.76 19.79 -44.08
N GLU A 441 11.57 19.19 -44.22
CA GLU A 441 11.31 17.82 -43.76
C GLU A 441 11.98 16.75 -44.64
N SER A 442 12.52 17.12 -45.80
CA SER A 442 13.03 16.17 -46.81
C SER A 442 14.40 15.52 -46.52
N SER A 443 15.00 15.78 -45.35
CA SER A 443 16.20 15.07 -44.87
C SER A 443 15.83 13.84 -44.03
N THR A 444 16.07 12.64 -44.59
CA THR A 444 15.56 11.35 -44.12
C THR A 444 16.31 10.77 -42.92
N ASP A 445 16.01 11.24 -41.70
CA ASP A 445 16.38 10.61 -40.43
C ASP A 445 15.08 10.24 -39.65
N ASP A 446 14.30 9.30 -40.19
CA ASP A 446 12.96 8.88 -39.70
C ASP A 446 13.00 7.83 -38.56
N ASP A 447 14.06 7.77 -37.74
CA ASP A 447 14.15 6.88 -36.58
C ASP A 447 13.44 7.53 -35.35
N ASP A 448 12.11 7.40 -35.31
CA ASP A 448 11.20 7.96 -34.28
C ASP A 448 11.29 7.23 -32.90
N ASP A 449 12.45 6.65 -32.56
CA ASP A 449 12.74 5.97 -31.29
C ASP A 449 13.20 6.99 -30.22
N VAL A 450 12.23 7.57 -29.51
CA VAL A 450 12.42 8.63 -28.50
C VAL A 450 13.00 8.10 -27.16
N SER A 451 13.90 7.11 -27.21
CA SER A 451 14.43 6.44 -26.02
C SER A 451 15.51 7.21 -25.25
N HIS A 452 16.23 8.16 -25.86
CA HIS A 452 17.03 9.17 -25.12
C HIS A 452 17.41 10.41 -25.97
N PRO A 453 16.77 11.58 -25.79
CA PRO A 453 17.26 12.85 -26.30
C PRO A 453 18.46 13.36 -25.50
N GLN A 454 19.52 13.84 -26.16
CA GLN A 454 20.54 14.65 -25.50
C GLN A 454 20.04 16.10 -25.36
N TYR A 455 19.81 16.54 -24.12
CA TYR A 455 19.09 17.77 -23.80
C TYR A 455 19.77 19.06 -24.33
N HIS A 456 19.21 19.60 -25.40
CA HIS A 456 19.46 20.98 -25.86
C HIS A 456 18.23 21.87 -25.60
N GLY A 457 18.00 22.19 -24.33
CA GLY A 457 16.94 23.10 -23.90
C GLY A 457 17.07 24.50 -24.51
N CYS A 458 15.95 25.20 -24.67
CA CYS A 458 15.90 26.48 -25.37
C CYS A 458 16.86 27.52 -24.76
N GLN A 459 17.71 28.12 -25.59
CA GLN A 459 18.72 29.12 -25.18
C GLN A 459 18.11 30.34 -24.48
N TRP A 460 16.85 30.65 -24.79
CA TRP A 460 16.05 31.70 -24.14
C TRP A 460 15.66 31.32 -22.70
N CYS A 461 15.16 30.10 -22.49
CA CYS A 461 14.74 29.61 -21.18
C CYS A 461 15.94 29.49 -20.21
N PHE A 462 17.07 28.95 -20.69
CA PHE A 462 18.33 28.90 -19.94
C PHE A 462 18.85 30.29 -19.51
N SER A 463 18.49 31.34 -20.26
CA SER A 463 18.85 32.73 -19.94
C SER A 463 17.93 33.38 -18.89
N LEU A 464 16.75 32.81 -18.65
CA LEU A 464 15.72 33.35 -17.75
C LEU A 464 15.77 32.74 -16.35
N THR A 465 16.00 31.43 -16.21
CA THR A 465 16.25 30.77 -14.90
C THR A 465 17.38 31.45 -14.13
N ARG A 466 18.38 31.99 -14.84
CA ARG A 466 19.53 32.67 -14.23
C ARG A 466 19.28 34.09 -13.71
N ARG A 467 18.05 34.61 -13.75
CA ARG A 467 17.70 36.00 -13.36
C ARG A 467 16.67 36.12 -12.22
N VAL A 468 16.06 35.03 -11.79
CA VAL A 468 15.22 34.97 -10.58
C VAL A 468 15.75 33.84 -9.71
N ASP A 469 15.94 34.10 -8.42
CA ASP A 469 16.43 33.08 -7.48
C ASP A 469 15.34 32.01 -7.24
N LEU A 470 15.36 31.01 -8.10
CA LEU A 470 14.54 29.79 -8.09
C LEU A 470 15.46 28.54 -8.01
N SER A 471 16.60 28.68 -7.34
CA SER A 471 17.71 27.72 -7.17
C SER A 471 17.36 26.40 -6.44
N LYS A 472 16.08 26.04 -6.41
CA LYS A 472 15.52 24.80 -5.85
C LYS A 472 14.57 24.05 -6.81
N LEU A 473 14.46 24.52 -8.06
CA LEU A 473 13.63 23.93 -9.13
C LEU A 473 14.47 23.41 -10.31
N GLU A 474 15.79 23.35 -10.17
CA GLU A 474 16.75 23.31 -11.29
C GLU A 474 16.83 22.00 -12.09
N HIS A 475 16.09 20.94 -11.71
CA HIS A 475 16.19 19.61 -12.34
C HIS A 475 14.98 19.18 -13.22
N GLU A 476 13.90 19.98 -13.31
CA GLU A 476 12.66 19.59 -14.01
C GLU A 476 12.19 20.62 -15.08
N THR A 477 13.04 21.56 -15.50
CA THR A 477 12.60 22.78 -16.22
C THR A 477 13.26 22.97 -17.60
N VAL A 478 13.52 21.89 -18.33
CA VAL A 478 14.26 21.95 -19.62
C VAL A 478 13.34 22.13 -20.85
N ASP A 479 12.08 21.70 -20.75
CA ASP A 479 11.26 21.38 -21.93
C ASP A 479 10.18 22.42 -22.31
N TYR A 480 9.99 23.50 -21.53
CA TYR A 480 8.83 24.41 -21.66
C TYR A 480 9.18 25.91 -21.56
N HIS A 481 8.35 26.77 -22.15
CA HIS A 481 8.69 28.16 -22.50
C HIS A 481 8.06 29.22 -21.57
N MET A 482 8.88 29.87 -20.73
CA MET A 482 8.45 30.98 -19.85
C MET A 482 8.91 32.35 -20.35
N HIS A 483 8.12 33.40 -20.05
CA HIS A 483 8.58 34.79 -20.03
C HIS A 483 8.48 35.34 -18.60
N VAL A 484 9.55 35.97 -18.09
CA VAL A 484 9.55 36.65 -16.78
C VAL A 484 9.51 38.15 -16.98
N ARG A 485 8.53 38.83 -16.38
CA ARG A 485 8.42 40.29 -16.42
C ARG A 485 9.45 40.94 -15.50
N THR A 486 10.36 41.73 -16.07
CA THR A 486 11.35 42.50 -15.30
C THR A 486 10.67 43.68 -14.60
N SER A 487 10.50 43.59 -13.28
CA SER A 487 9.72 44.55 -12.49
C SER A 487 10.38 45.94 -12.40
N VAL A 488 9.80 46.94 -13.07
CA VAL A 488 10.19 48.36 -12.97
C VAL A 488 9.07 49.24 -12.42
N ASP A 489 7.83 49.09 -12.90
CA ASP A 489 6.77 50.10 -12.71
C ASP A 489 5.72 49.84 -11.62
N ALA A 490 5.88 48.82 -10.78
CA ALA A 490 4.91 48.45 -9.74
C ALA A 490 5.16 49.16 -8.38
N ARG A 491 4.66 50.39 -8.21
CA ARG A 491 4.56 51.05 -6.88
C ARG A 491 3.30 51.91 -6.71
N HIS A 492 2.36 51.41 -5.92
CA HIS A 492 1.84 51.99 -4.65
C HIS A 492 0.47 51.38 -4.33
N ASP A 493 0.31 50.78 -3.14
CA ASP A 493 -0.55 51.39 -2.13
C ASP A 493 -0.34 50.78 -0.72
N ARG A 494 -0.91 51.41 0.32
CA ARG A 494 -0.87 50.92 1.71
C ARG A 494 -2.23 50.98 2.39
N LEU A 495 -2.76 49.83 2.81
CA LEU A 495 -3.85 49.76 3.79
C LEU A 495 -3.47 48.91 5.01
N ARG A 496 -3.94 49.34 6.18
CA ARG A 496 -3.82 48.61 7.45
C ARG A 496 -5.10 47.82 7.71
N LEU A 497 -4.98 46.62 8.28
CA LEU A 497 -6.09 45.89 8.88
C LEU A 497 -5.84 45.68 10.38
N VAL A 498 -6.94 45.57 11.13
CA VAL A 498 -6.97 45.45 12.60
C VAL A 498 -7.64 44.12 12.96
N ILE A 499 -7.13 43.43 13.99
CA ILE A 499 -7.61 42.12 14.44
C ILE A 499 -8.43 42.28 15.73
N PRO A 500 -9.67 41.75 15.81
CA PRO A 500 -10.42 41.65 17.06
C PRO A 500 -10.12 40.33 17.82
N PRO A 501 -10.18 40.29 19.16
CA PRO A 501 -9.99 39.08 19.94
C PRO A 501 -11.23 38.17 19.95
N ARG A 502 -11.01 36.86 20.14
CA ARG A 502 -12.07 35.88 20.44
C ARG A 502 -12.36 35.81 21.95
N ASN A 503 -13.59 35.49 22.31
CA ASN A 503 -14.01 35.14 23.66
C ASN A 503 -14.56 33.71 23.67
N GLU A 504 -14.24 32.94 24.71
CA GLU A 504 -14.77 31.59 24.93
C GLU A 504 -15.52 31.51 26.27
N LYS A 505 -16.35 30.47 26.45
CA LYS A 505 -17.10 30.20 27.69
C LYS A 505 -17.18 28.69 27.96
N PRO A 506 -16.99 28.23 29.21
CA PRO A 506 -17.05 26.82 29.55
C PRO A 506 -18.50 26.30 29.70
N VAL A 507 -18.68 25.00 29.47
CA VAL A 507 -19.94 24.26 29.69
C VAL A 507 -19.77 23.30 30.88
N ARG A 508 -20.83 23.11 31.68
CA ARG A 508 -20.87 22.14 32.80
C ARG A 508 -21.85 21.01 32.50
N VAL A 509 -21.50 19.79 32.93
CA VAL A 509 -22.35 18.58 32.86
C VAL A 509 -22.54 18.00 34.28
N ARG A 510 -23.61 17.24 34.52
CA ARG A 510 -23.92 16.56 35.80
C ARG A 510 -24.16 15.06 35.58
N LEU A 511 -23.88 14.25 36.59
CA LEU A 511 -24.10 12.80 36.61
C LEU A 511 -25.38 12.39 37.38
N PRO A 512 -26.02 11.24 37.06
CA PRO A 512 -27.18 10.69 37.76
C PRO A 512 -26.83 9.58 38.79
N PRO A 513 -27.75 9.23 39.72
CA PRO A 513 -27.47 8.30 40.83
C PRO A 513 -27.67 6.80 40.50
N HIS A 514 -27.09 5.94 41.35
CA HIS A 514 -27.03 4.47 41.22
C HIS A 514 -28.37 3.74 41.50
N LYS A 515 -28.47 2.47 41.07
CA LYS A 515 -29.54 1.51 41.41
C LYS A 515 -28.94 0.20 41.93
N ALA A 516 -29.67 -0.47 42.82
CA ALA A 516 -29.22 -1.69 43.50
C ALA A 516 -29.22 -2.97 42.62
N LEU A 517 -28.38 -3.93 42.99
CA LEU A 517 -28.20 -5.22 42.32
C LEU A 517 -29.28 -6.26 42.71
N GLY A 518 -29.48 -7.26 41.84
CA GLY A 518 -30.56 -8.27 41.96
C GLY A 518 -30.07 -9.68 42.29
N LYS A 519 -30.90 -10.42 43.06
CA LYS A 519 -30.59 -11.69 43.76
C LYS A 519 -30.18 -12.94 42.92
N ARG A 520 -29.78 -12.80 41.65
CA ARG A 520 -29.46 -13.97 40.77
C ARG A 520 -28.00 -14.41 40.76
N SER A 521 -27.06 -13.61 41.27
CA SER A 521 -25.62 -13.94 41.28
C SER A 521 -25.21 -14.97 42.34
N ILE A 522 -25.96 -15.09 43.43
CA ILE A 522 -25.59 -15.89 44.63
C ILE A 522 -25.45 -17.40 44.34
N GLY A 523 -26.13 -17.91 43.30
CA GLY A 523 -26.15 -19.35 43.01
C GLY A 523 -24.84 -19.93 42.46
N ALA A 524 -23.97 -19.13 41.84
CA ALA A 524 -22.73 -19.61 41.24
C ALA A 524 -21.62 -19.79 42.29
N LEU A 525 -21.46 -18.81 43.18
CA LEU A 525 -20.42 -18.79 44.23
C LEU A 525 -20.47 -20.03 45.15
N LYS A 526 -21.66 -20.60 45.38
CA LYS A 526 -21.78 -21.77 46.27
C LYS A 526 -21.05 -23.01 45.73
N LEU A 527 -20.98 -23.20 44.41
CA LEU A 527 -20.24 -24.32 43.81
C LEU A 527 -18.72 -24.17 43.88
N PHE A 528 -18.21 -22.97 44.18
CA PHE A 528 -16.78 -22.70 44.37
C PHE A 528 -16.34 -22.86 45.83
N LEU A 529 -17.21 -22.54 46.78
CA LEU A 529 -16.93 -22.69 48.22
C LEU A 529 -16.91 -24.15 48.72
N ASP A 530 -17.37 -25.09 47.90
CA ASP A 530 -17.37 -26.53 48.18
C ASP A 530 -16.19 -27.28 47.48
N LEU A 531 -15.27 -26.57 46.82
CA LEU A 531 -14.03 -27.12 46.22
C LEU A 531 -12.87 -27.15 47.24
N PRO A 532 -12.06 -28.23 47.29
CA PRO A 532 -10.81 -28.25 48.06
C PRO A 532 -9.81 -27.20 47.50
N LEU A 533 -9.35 -26.28 48.35
CA LEU A 533 -8.45 -25.18 47.95
C LEU A 533 -7.05 -25.67 47.56
N ASP A 534 -6.65 -26.83 48.10
CA ASP A 534 -5.42 -27.56 47.81
C ASP A 534 -5.23 -27.87 46.31
N ILE A 535 -6.29 -27.86 45.50
CA ILE A 535 -6.24 -28.06 44.04
C ILE A 535 -5.49 -26.94 43.30
N ILE A 536 -5.41 -25.71 43.85
CA ILE A 536 -4.73 -24.58 43.18
C ILE A 536 -3.23 -24.85 43.00
N PHE A 537 -2.63 -25.65 43.90
CA PHE A 537 -1.21 -26.02 43.84
C PHE A 537 -0.88 -27.14 42.83
N GLU A 538 -1.89 -27.76 42.20
CA GLU A 538 -1.70 -28.79 41.16
C GLU A 538 -1.74 -28.23 39.72
N VAL A 539 -1.84 -26.91 39.55
CA VAL A 539 -1.82 -26.25 38.23
C VAL A 539 -0.37 -26.09 37.75
N ASP A 540 0.10 -26.99 36.89
CA ASP A 540 1.45 -26.97 36.32
C ASP A 540 1.85 -25.58 35.79
N GLY A 541 3.00 -25.08 36.28
CA GLY A 541 3.58 -23.79 35.88
C GLY A 541 2.93 -22.54 36.48
N LEU A 542 1.84 -22.65 37.26
CA LEU A 542 1.24 -21.49 37.93
C LEU A 542 2.19 -20.94 39.02
N PRO A 543 2.42 -19.62 39.11
CA PRO A 543 3.15 -19.04 40.23
C PRO A 543 2.49 -19.33 41.59
N ALA A 544 3.29 -19.37 42.65
CA ALA A 544 2.76 -19.54 44.01
C ALA A 544 1.81 -18.40 44.40
N CYS A 545 0.81 -18.69 45.24
CA CYS A 545 -0.09 -17.68 45.77
C CYS A 545 0.71 -16.56 46.47
N PRO A 546 0.57 -15.29 46.06
CA PRO A 546 1.25 -14.19 46.72
C PRO A 546 0.87 -14.04 48.19
N ALA A 547 1.83 -13.65 49.03
CA ALA A 547 1.66 -13.62 50.49
C ALA A 547 0.63 -12.59 51.02
N ASP A 548 0.17 -11.69 50.16
CA ASP A 548 -0.81 -10.62 50.44
C ASP A 548 -2.17 -10.84 49.75
N LEU A 549 -2.39 -12.01 49.12
CA LEU A 549 -3.71 -12.50 48.69
C LEU A 549 -4.01 -13.82 49.43
N ASP A 550 -5.28 -14.09 49.73
CA ASP A 550 -5.69 -15.46 50.08
C ASP A 550 -5.91 -16.34 48.83
N GLU A 551 -5.89 -17.65 49.01
CA GLU A 551 -6.07 -18.62 47.91
C GLU A 551 -7.39 -18.40 47.12
N PRO A 552 -8.55 -18.14 47.76
CA PRO A 552 -9.76 -17.66 47.08
C PRO A 552 -9.60 -16.37 46.25
N GLU A 553 -8.94 -15.34 46.78
CA GLU A 553 -8.71 -14.07 46.08
C GLU A 553 -7.78 -14.24 44.89
N TYR A 554 -6.71 -15.05 45.04
CA TYR A 554 -5.80 -15.42 43.97
C TYR A 554 -6.51 -16.24 42.88
N ALA A 555 -7.33 -17.23 43.25
CA ALA A 555 -8.18 -17.95 42.31
C ALA A 555 -9.16 -17.03 41.57
N SER A 556 -9.72 -16.01 42.25
CA SER A 556 -10.59 -15.02 41.61
C SER A 556 -9.81 -14.05 40.70
N LEU A 557 -8.55 -13.75 41.01
CA LEU A 557 -7.64 -12.98 40.14
C LEU A 557 -7.27 -13.74 38.87
N LEU A 558 -7.17 -15.08 38.94
CA LEU A 558 -6.79 -15.95 37.83
C LEU A 558 -8.00 -16.38 36.98
N PHE A 559 -9.01 -17.02 37.57
CA PHE A 559 -9.99 -17.83 36.81
C PHE A 559 -11.39 -17.20 36.65
N ASP A 560 -11.79 -16.31 37.55
CA ASP A 560 -13.13 -15.71 37.56
C ASP A 560 -13.45 -14.77 36.39
N LYS A 561 -14.76 -14.58 36.15
CA LYS A 561 -15.28 -13.74 35.06
C LYS A 561 -16.17 -12.61 35.56
N PHE A 562 -15.98 -12.18 36.81
CA PHE A 562 -16.64 -11.03 37.41
C PHE A 562 -15.66 -9.97 37.92
N CYS A 563 -16.16 -8.76 38.10
CA CYS A 563 -15.45 -7.66 38.76
C CYS A 563 -15.44 -7.85 40.28
N MET A 564 -14.25 -7.95 40.90
CA MET A 564 -14.06 -8.07 42.35
C MET A 564 -14.72 -6.93 43.17
N ALA A 565 -14.92 -5.74 42.58
CA ALA A 565 -15.53 -4.60 43.30
C ALA A 565 -17.08 -4.64 43.34
N CYS A 566 -17.73 -5.30 42.39
CA CYS A 566 -19.20 -5.23 42.25
C CYS A 566 -19.89 -6.56 41.89
N ALA A 567 -19.14 -7.66 41.85
CA ALA A 567 -19.56 -8.99 41.40
C ALA A 567 -20.25 -9.00 40.01
N SER A 568 -20.03 -7.98 39.18
CA SER A 568 -20.61 -7.89 37.84
C SER A 568 -19.84 -8.78 36.87
N THR A 569 -20.53 -9.75 36.28
CA THR A 569 -20.12 -10.49 35.06
C THR A 569 -20.46 -9.74 33.76
N ARG A 570 -20.92 -8.48 33.86
CA ARG A 570 -21.31 -7.63 32.72
C ARG A 570 -20.30 -6.51 32.48
N GLY A 571 -20.04 -6.26 31.19
CA GLY A 571 -19.03 -5.31 30.71
C GLY A 571 -17.70 -6.01 30.44
N ILE A 572 -16.77 -5.29 29.81
CA ILE A 572 -15.39 -5.76 29.65
C ILE A 572 -14.77 -5.83 31.04
N ILE A 573 -14.39 -7.03 31.48
CA ILE A 573 -13.57 -7.26 32.67
C ILE A 573 -12.11 -7.18 32.23
N LYS A 574 -11.31 -6.38 32.92
CA LYS A 574 -9.85 -6.40 32.80
C LYS A 574 -9.26 -7.02 34.07
N THR A 575 -8.26 -7.86 33.88
CA THR A 575 -7.37 -8.31 34.95
C THR A 575 -6.11 -7.44 34.87
N ASP A 576 -5.68 -6.90 36.00
CA ASP A 576 -4.38 -6.29 36.16
C ASP A 576 -3.62 -7.10 37.21
N PHE A 577 -2.56 -7.79 36.79
CA PHE A 577 -1.83 -8.70 37.69
C PHE A 577 -0.80 -7.98 38.57
N ARG A 578 -0.41 -6.75 38.22
CA ARG A 578 0.53 -5.91 38.98
C ARG A 578 -0.17 -5.22 40.15
N LEU A 579 -1.38 -4.70 39.89
CA LEU A 579 -2.30 -4.21 40.91
C LEU A 579 -3.07 -5.34 41.61
N ARG A 580 -3.05 -6.57 41.06
CA ARG A 580 -3.80 -7.75 41.57
C ARG A 580 -5.31 -7.57 41.56
N LEU A 581 -5.81 -6.78 40.59
CA LEU A 581 -7.21 -6.40 40.51
C LEU A 581 -7.89 -6.88 39.23
N ARG A 582 -8.94 -7.68 39.40
CA ARG A 582 -9.91 -7.98 38.34
C ARG A 582 -11.13 -7.08 38.45
N ARG A 583 -11.23 -6.04 37.61
CA ARG A 583 -12.33 -5.05 37.64
C ARG A 583 -12.99 -4.90 36.26
N CYS A 584 -14.30 -4.62 36.23
CA CYS A 584 -14.97 -4.19 35.00
C CYS A 584 -14.53 -2.77 34.63
N ALA A 585 -14.55 -2.40 33.34
CA ALA A 585 -14.10 -1.08 32.88
C ALA A 585 -14.70 0.11 33.64
N GLY A 586 -15.96 -0.01 34.11
CA GLY A 586 -16.59 0.98 34.99
C GLY A 586 -15.95 1.04 36.38
N CYS A 587 -15.82 -0.11 37.07
CA CYS A 587 -15.19 -0.16 38.39
C CYS A 587 -13.68 0.10 38.34
N MET A 588 -12.99 -0.17 37.23
CA MET A 588 -11.61 0.28 37.04
C MET A 588 -11.60 1.81 37.10
N LYS A 589 -12.34 2.49 36.21
CA LYS A 589 -12.46 3.96 36.21
C LYS A 589 -12.98 4.60 37.53
N THR A 590 -13.65 3.85 38.40
CA THR A 590 -14.16 4.35 39.69
C THR A 590 -13.27 4.02 40.90
N ASN A 591 -12.35 3.06 40.79
CA ASN A 591 -11.53 2.62 41.94
C ASN A 591 -10.02 2.60 41.65
N THR A 592 -9.61 2.82 40.39
CA THR A 592 -8.23 3.19 40.05
C THR A 592 -8.16 4.67 39.72
N THR A 593 -7.27 5.38 40.40
CA THR A 593 -6.92 6.77 40.13
C THR A 593 -5.58 6.84 39.39
N SER A 594 -5.28 7.93 38.67
CA SER A 594 -3.95 8.10 38.08
C SER A 594 -2.99 8.75 39.08
N GLY A 595 -1.69 8.47 38.98
CA GLY A 595 -0.68 9.17 39.79
C GLY A 595 -0.75 10.70 39.62
N PHE A 596 -1.13 11.14 38.42
CA PHE A 596 -1.41 12.53 38.09
C PHE A 596 -2.54 13.12 38.95
N ASP A 597 -3.64 12.38 39.13
CA ASP A 597 -4.78 12.80 39.94
C ASP A 597 -4.42 12.79 41.44
N VAL A 598 -3.71 11.76 41.92
CA VAL A 598 -3.23 11.66 43.31
C VAL A 598 -2.35 12.84 43.70
N VAL A 599 -1.33 13.16 42.88
CA VAL A 599 -0.43 14.30 43.14
C VAL A 599 -1.18 15.64 43.11
N ASN A 600 -2.13 15.82 42.18
CA ASN A 600 -2.92 17.05 42.07
C ASN A 600 -3.91 17.25 43.23
N GLU A 601 -4.59 16.20 43.67
CA GLU A 601 -5.67 16.29 44.68
C GLU A 601 -5.13 16.42 46.11
N TRP A 602 -3.95 15.86 46.37
CA TRP A 602 -3.34 15.79 47.71
C TRP A 602 -2.07 16.64 47.88
N ALA A 603 -1.57 17.25 46.81
CA ALA A 603 -0.35 18.09 46.78
C ALA A 603 0.93 17.38 47.27
N PHE A 604 1.07 16.08 46.96
CA PHE A 604 2.21 15.26 47.35
C PHE A 604 3.47 15.46 46.49
N ASP A 605 4.63 15.17 47.09
CA ASP A 605 5.86 14.87 46.38
C ASP A 605 5.69 13.56 45.56
N PRO A 606 5.88 13.55 44.23
CA PRO A 606 5.79 12.33 43.42
C PRO A 606 6.95 11.35 43.63
N ASP A 607 8.03 11.71 44.34
CA ASP A 607 8.98 10.70 44.77
C ASP A 607 8.35 9.74 45.79
N LEU A 608 7.25 10.13 46.45
CA LEU A 608 6.39 9.24 47.23
C LEU A 608 5.46 8.37 46.36
N LEU A 609 5.19 8.70 45.08
CA LEU A 609 4.47 7.78 44.18
C LEU A 609 5.26 6.48 43.90
N LYS A 610 6.57 6.47 44.21
CA LYS A 610 7.45 5.29 44.12
C LYS A 610 7.16 4.26 45.23
N LEU A 611 6.30 4.58 46.20
CA LEU A 611 5.94 3.71 47.32
C LEU A 611 4.75 2.78 47.04
N PHE A 612 4.01 2.99 45.94
CA PHE A 612 2.77 2.28 45.65
C PHE A 612 2.93 1.36 44.41
N PRO A 613 2.32 0.15 44.40
CA PRO A 613 2.30 -0.71 43.23
C PRO A 613 1.50 -0.07 42.08
N ALA A 614 1.94 -0.30 40.83
CA ALA A 614 1.53 0.52 39.68
C ALA A 614 1.51 -0.24 38.33
N SER A 615 0.63 0.17 37.41
CA SER A 615 0.46 -0.45 36.08
C SER A 615 0.62 0.53 34.90
N GLY A 616 1.74 0.47 34.18
CA GLY A 616 2.00 1.25 32.94
C GLY A 616 2.37 2.74 33.18
N CYS A 617 3.03 3.40 32.21
CA CYS A 617 3.81 4.63 32.49
C CYS A 617 3.84 5.69 31.35
N LYS A 618 3.57 7.00 31.63
CA LYS A 618 4.02 8.30 30.97
C LYS A 618 3.78 9.56 31.90
N TYR A 619 4.40 10.76 31.71
CA TYR A 619 5.13 11.56 32.77
C TYR A 619 4.56 12.73 33.66
N ARG A 620 5.16 12.87 34.89
CA ARG A 620 5.94 14.02 35.54
C ARG A 620 5.52 14.88 36.79
N ALA A 621 6.38 14.82 37.84
CA ALA A 621 6.89 15.89 38.78
C ALA A 621 5.94 16.56 39.82
N GLY A 622 6.38 17.13 40.98
CA GLY A 622 7.71 17.22 41.68
C GLY A 622 7.65 18.20 42.90
N GLN A 623 8.42 18.14 44.01
CA GLN A 623 9.41 17.16 44.54
C GLN A 623 9.76 17.39 46.07
N ASN A 624 10.82 16.77 46.64
CA ASN A 624 11.20 16.63 48.09
C ASN A 624 11.95 17.85 48.75
N GLN A 625 12.75 17.87 49.85
CA GLN A 625 13.66 16.97 50.65
C GLN A 625 13.81 17.56 52.14
N ASP A 626 14.68 17.23 53.14
CA ASP A 626 16.04 16.62 53.23
C ASP A 626 16.57 16.28 54.68
N GLN A 627 17.07 15.04 54.95
CA GLN A 627 18.34 14.74 55.68
C GLN A 627 19.14 13.60 54.97
N VAL A 628 19.06 13.58 53.64
CA VAL A 628 19.67 12.61 52.74
C VAL A 628 21.21 12.73 52.70
N VAL A 629 21.76 13.86 53.14
CA VAL A 629 23.13 14.35 52.87
C VAL A 629 24.27 13.34 53.11
N GLU A 630 24.30 12.61 54.23
CA GLU A 630 25.45 11.73 54.52
C GLU A 630 25.26 10.30 53.98
N MET A 631 24.03 9.78 53.96
CA MET A 631 23.73 8.52 53.27
C MET A 631 23.88 8.70 51.75
N ALA A 632 23.74 9.91 51.20
CA ALA A 632 23.98 10.24 49.79
C ALA A 632 25.36 9.82 49.29
N ARG A 633 26.39 9.61 50.13
CA ARG A 633 27.69 9.12 49.64
C ARG A 633 27.67 7.62 49.29
N GLU A 634 26.94 6.81 50.05
CA GLU A 634 26.73 5.40 49.73
C GLU A 634 25.56 5.22 48.75
N GLN A 635 24.52 6.05 48.85
CA GLN A 635 23.39 6.10 47.91
C GLN A 635 23.76 6.72 46.56
N ILE A 636 24.72 7.63 46.41
CA ILE A 636 25.24 7.97 45.06
C ILE A 636 26.03 6.79 44.51
N CYS A 637 26.76 6.04 45.33
CA CYS A 637 27.43 4.82 44.86
C CYS A 637 26.40 3.73 44.47
N LEU A 638 25.30 3.57 45.21
CA LEU A 638 24.26 2.59 44.95
C LEU A 638 23.27 3.03 43.85
N ALA A 639 22.90 4.31 43.78
CA ALA A 639 22.02 4.88 42.77
C ALA A 639 22.76 5.17 41.47
N SER A 640 24.05 5.54 41.48
CA SER A 640 24.88 5.36 40.28
C SER A 640 24.91 3.89 39.91
N ARG A 641 25.10 2.93 40.82
CA ARG A 641 25.01 1.51 40.44
C ARG A 641 23.62 1.02 40.00
N ILE A 642 22.51 1.69 40.36
CA ILE A 642 21.13 1.33 39.94
C ILE A 642 20.73 2.10 38.67
N VAL A 643 21.27 3.28 38.42
CA VAL A 643 21.12 4.00 37.15
C VAL A 643 22.12 3.48 36.12
N GLU A 644 23.32 3.09 36.51
CA GLU A 644 24.27 2.30 35.70
C GLU A 644 23.74 0.89 35.47
N ALA A 645 23.12 0.22 36.45
CA ALA A 645 22.46 -1.07 36.18
C ALA A 645 21.15 -0.91 35.41
N GLY A 646 20.41 0.18 35.60
CA GLY A 646 19.17 0.48 34.89
C GLY A 646 19.44 0.85 33.44
N LEU A 647 20.37 1.78 33.19
CA LEU A 647 20.94 2.04 31.87
C LEU A 647 21.65 0.81 31.34
N ALA A 648 22.38 0.02 32.13
CA ALA A 648 22.96 -1.22 31.62
C ALA A 648 21.92 -2.33 31.39
N ILE A 649 20.69 -2.25 31.92
CA ILE A 649 19.58 -3.15 31.61
C ILE A 649 18.80 -2.63 30.40
N GLU A 650 18.65 -1.32 30.23
CA GLU A 650 18.04 -0.70 29.03
C GLU A 650 18.99 -0.79 27.83
N VAL A 651 20.29 -0.57 28.04
CA VAL A 651 21.37 -0.79 27.07
C VAL A 651 21.65 -2.28 26.90
N TRP A 652 21.58 -3.14 27.93
CA TRP A 652 21.64 -4.59 27.70
C TRP A 652 20.43 -5.07 26.92
N LYS A 653 19.22 -4.61 27.22
CA LYS A 653 18.02 -4.97 26.47
C LYS A 653 18.07 -4.42 25.04
N THR A 654 18.49 -3.18 24.83
CA THR A 654 18.64 -2.62 23.48
C THR A 654 19.76 -3.34 22.72
N ASN A 655 20.88 -3.65 23.40
CA ASN A 655 21.95 -4.48 22.85
C ASN A 655 21.55 -5.95 22.73
N GLU A 656 20.49 -6.44 23.38
CA GLU A 656 20.01 -7.82 23.31
C GLU A 656 18.96 -7.94 22.21
N GLU A 657 18.04 -6.98 22.06
CA GLU A 657 17.19 -6.84 20.89
C GLU A 657 18.05 -6.63 19.64
N HIS A 658 19.08 -5.79 19.70
CA HIS A 658 20.05 -5.60 18.61
C HIS A 658 21.02 -6.78 18.46
N ALA A 659 21.42 -7.50 19.53
CA ALA A 659 22.20 -8.73 19.39
C ALA A 659 21.34 -9.91 18.94
N LEU A 660 20.03 -9.91 19.17
CA LEU A 660 19.06 -10.86 18.61
C LEU A 660 18.79 -10.52 17.15
N GLU A 661 18.77 -9.25 16.76
CA GLU A 661 18.72 -8.84 15.35
C GLU A 661 20.04 -9.19 14.62
N ILE A 662 21.20 -8.83 15.18
CA ILE A 662 22.52 -9.22 14.68
C ILE A 662 22.65 -10.75 14.66
N ALA A 663 22.18 -11.47 15.68
CA ALA A 663 22.19 -12.92 15.69
C ALA A 663 21.21 -13.49 14.66
N ALA A 664 19.99 -12.96 14.53
CA ALA A 664 19.02 -13.38 13.51
C ALA A 664 19.56 -13.16 12.10
N LYS A 665 20.20 -12.02 11.84
CA LYS A 665 20.86 -11.68 10.59
C LYS A 665 22.08 -12.56 10.35
N ALA A 666 22.99 -12.71 11.31
CA ALA A 666 24.14 -13.61 11.22
C ALA A 666 23.72 -15.08 11.09
N LEU A 667 22.56 -15.46 11.63
CA LEU A 667 21.97 -16.80 11.53
C LEU A 667 21.33 -17.00 10.15
N ALA A 668 20.69 -15.98 9.58
CA ALA A 668 20.20 -15.97 8.20
C ALA A 668 21.37 -15.95 7.19
N GLU A 669 22.45 -15.22 7.47
CA GLU A 669 23.68 -15.19 6.66
C GLU A 669 24.47 -16.50 6.76
N ALA A 670 24.60 -17.10 7.95
CA ALA A 670 25.20 -18.41 8.14
C ALA A 670 24.33 -19.53 7.54
N ARG A 671 23.00 -19.43 7.63
CA ARG A 671 22.04 -20.29 6.93
C ARG A 671 22.21 -20.15 5.42
N TYR A 672 22.22 -18.93 4.89
CA TYR A 672 22.45 -18.65 3.47
C TYR A 672 23.77 -19.26 3.02
N GLY A 673 24.88 -19.01 3.74
CA GLY A 673 26.18 -19.63 3.45
C GLY A 673 26.12 -21.15 3.44
N THR A 674 25.55 -21.78 4.48
CA THR A 674 25.47 -23.25 4.59
C THR A 674 24.55 -23.87 3.53
N ILE A 675 23.42 -23.22 3.20
CA ILE A 675 22.55 -23.64 2.10
C ILE A 675 23.28 -23.50 0.77
N MET A 676 23.95 -22.38 0.53
CA MET A 676 24.67 -22.11 -0.72
C MET A 676 25.88 -23.03 -0.92
N GLU A 677 26.56 -23.47 0.15
CA GLU A 677 27.54 -24.55 0.11
C GLU A 677 26.90 -25.90 -0.23
N ARG A 678 25.78 -26.25 0.41
CA ARG A 678 25.04 -27.50 0.12
C ARG A 678 24.38 -27.52 -1.26
N ILE A 679 24.09 -26.36 -1.84
CA ILE A 679 23.63 -26.16 -3.22
C ILE A 679 24.80 -26.30 -4.21
N LYS A 680 25.98 -25.77 -3.88
CA LYS A 680 27.18 -25.93 -4.72
C LYS A 680 27.75 -27.35 -4.69
N ALA A 681 27.57 -28.10 -3.60
CA ALA A 681 28.05 -29.48 -3.46
C ALA A 681 27.55 -30.47 -4.56
N PRO A 682 26.26 -30.50 -4.95
CA PRO A 682 25.78 -31.24 -6.13
C PRO A 682 26.07 -30.55 -7.47
N GLY A 683 26.85 -29.47 -7.51
CA GLY A 683 27.27 -28.79 -8.73
C GLY A 683 26.26 -27.80 -9.30
N TRP A 684 25.38 -27.20 -8.48
CA TRP A 684 24.46 -26.17 -8.99
C TRP A 684 25.21 -24.87 -9.31
N ASP A 685 25.14 -24.43 -10.56
CA ASP A 685 25.82 -23.24 -11.08
C ASP A 685 25.04 -21.96 -10.67
N PRO A 686 25.66 -21.00 -9.97
CA PRO A 686 24.97 -19.79 -9.51
C PRO A 686 24.37 -18.91 -10.59
N LYS A 687 24.82 -19.01 -11.85
CA LYS A 687 24.25 -18.20 -12.96
C LYS A 687 22.83 -18.60 -13.35
N TRP A 688 22.30 -19.67 -12.75
CA TRP A 688 20.93 -20.15 -12.93
C TRP A 688 20.06 -19.97 -11.67
N PHE A 689 20.51 -19.28 -10.62
CA PHE A 689 19.65 -18.94 -9.48
C PHE A 689 18.64 -17.87 -9.89
N PRO A 690 17.38 -17.89 -9.39
CA PRO A 690 16.38 -16.89 -9.75
C PRO A 690 16.87 -15.47 -9.46
N THR A 691 16.71 -14.58 -10.44
CA THR A 691 16.91 -13.14 -10.30
C THR A 691 15.60 -12.43 -10.63
N GLY A 692 15.20 -11.47 -9.78
CA GLY A 692 13.87 -10.83 -9.85
C GLY A 692 13.62 -9.95 -11.09
N ASP A 693 14.59 -9.83 -11.98
CA ASP A 693 14.55 -9.11 -13.25
C ASP A 693 14.03 -9.95 -14.44
N MET A 694 13.98 -11.28 -14.29
CA MET A 694 13.69 -12.22 -15.38
C MET A 694 12.20 -12.56 -15.59
N GLY A 695 11.29 -11.90 -14.85
CA GLY A 695 9.86 -12.26 -14.80
C GLY A 695 9.52 -13.37 -13.79
N ASP A 696 10.54 -13.88 -13.09
CA ASP A 696 10.47 -15.01 -12.16
C ASP A 696 10.11 -14.59 -10.72
N SER A 697 9.21 -13.61 -10.52
CA SER A 697 8.96 -13.02 -9.18
C SER A 697 8.55 -14.06 -8.14
N GLU A 698 7.62 -14.96 -8.46
CA GLU A 698 7.16 -16.03 -7.56
C GLU A 698 8.31 -17.00 -7.19
N ASP A 699 9.10 -17.44 -8.19
CA ASP A 699 10.25 -18.34 -7.97
C ASP A 699 11.36 -17.64 -7.15
N PHE A 700 11.58 -16.34 -7.36
CA PHE A 700 12.53 -15.50 -6.63
C PHE A 700 12.11 -15.25 -5.17
N GLU A 701 10.84 -14.90 -4.94
CA GLU A 701 10.27 -14.71 -3.60
C GLU A 701 10.27 -16.02 -2.81
N ALA A 702 9.86 -17.14 -3.43
CA ALA A 702 9.94 -18.46 -2.82
C ALA A 702 11.39 -18.86 -2.49
N TRP A 703 12.33 -18.64 -3.40
CA TRP A 703 13.77 -18.90 -3.20
C TRP A 703 14.35 -18.12 -2.01
N ASN A 704 14.14 -16.81 -1.99
CA ASN A 704 14.56 -15.94 -0.90
C ASN A 704 13.89 -16.31 0.43
N GLY A 705 12.61 -16.69 0.38
CA GLY A 705 11.82 -17.18 1.51
C GLY A 705 12.35 -18.47 2.14
N TYR A 706 13.12 -19.29 1.42
CA TYR A 706 13.86 -20.42 2.01
C TYR A 706 15.25 -20.02 2.53
N LEU A 707 15.92 -19.06 1.88
CA LEU A 707 17.29 -18.68 2.20
C LEU A 707 17.40 -17.81 3.46
N HIS A 708 16.60 -16.75 3.56
CA HIS A 708 16.83 -15.66 4.52
C HIS A 708 16.08 -15.80 5.86
N GLN A 709 15.61 -17.01 6.21
CA GLN A 709 14.90 -17.23 7.48
C GLN A 709 15.87 -17.23 8.68
N PRO A 710 15.61 -16.46 9.76
CA PRO A 710 16.47 -16.37 10.93
C PRO A 710 16.30 -17.58 11.87
N MET A 711 16.71 -18.77 11.44
CA MET A 711 16.69 -19.99 12.26
C MET A 711 17.87 -20.92 11.95
N GLN A 712 18.32 -21.69 12.96
CA GLN A 712 19.43 -22.63 12.80
C GLN A 712 19.17 -23.67 11.71
N PHE A 713 20.04 -23.69 10.71
CA PHE A 713 19.94 -24.59 9.58
C PHE A 713 20.59 -25.95 9.90
N ASN A 714 19.75 -26.98 10.03
CA ASN A 714 20.14 -28.34 10.37
C ASN A 714 19.84 -29.34 9.24
N ALA A 715 20.26 -30.60 9.39
CA ALA A 715 20.08 -31.63 8.36
C ALA A 715 18.61 -31.86 7.97
N ARG A 716 17.69 -31.95 8.94
CA ARG A 716 16.25 -32.11 8.68
C ARG A 716 15.65 -30.89 7.94
N GLY A 717 16.13 -29.69 8.26
CA GLY A 717 15.78 -28.47 7.53
C GLY A 717 16.24 -28.51 6.08
N TRP A 718 17.45 -29.00 5.81
CA TRP A 718 17.93 -29.23 4.44
C TRP A 718 17.08 -30.25 3.70
N ASP A 719 16.76 -31.39 4.31
CA ASP A 719 15.99 -32.46 3.65
C ASP A 719 14.56 -32.01 3.29
N MET A 720 14.00 -31.05 4.03
CA MET A 720 12.71 -30.41 3.73
C MET A 720 12.81 -29.30 2.66
N ILE A 721 13.88 -28.50 2.67
CA ILE A 721 14.05 -27.35 1.76
C ILE A 721 14.58 -27.80 0.40
N ARG A 722 15.50 -28.77 0.37
CA ARG A 722 16.21 -29.20 -0.83
C ARG A 722 15.27 -29.54 -1.98
N PRO A 723 14.21 -30.37 -1.85
CA PRO A 723 13.35 -30.71 -2.99
C PRO A 723 12.65 -29.48 -3.60
N LYS A 724 12.32 -28.48 -2.77
CA LYS A 724 11.69 -27.23 -3.21
C LYS A 724 12.70 -26.32 -3.92
N ALA A 725 13.88 -26.14 -3.34
CA ALA A 725 14.98 -25.40 -3.95
C ALA A 725 15.47 -26.06 -5.26
N GLU A 726 15.53 -27.38 -5.32
CA GLU A 726 15.92 -28.16 -6.50
C GLU A 726 14.88 -28.00 -7.63
N ALA A 727 13.58 -27.98 -7.30
CA ALA A 727 12.53 -27.67 -8.27
C ALA A 727 12.59 -26.22 -8.81
N ILE A 728 12.81 -25.22 -7.94
CA ILE A 728 12.97 -23.81 -8.34
C ILE A 728 14.24 -23.64 -9.20
N TYR A 729 15.36 -24.20 -8.77
CA TYR A 729 16.64 -24.17 -9.50
C TYR A 729 16.51 -24.81 -10.89
N LEU A 730 15.82 -25.96 -11.00
CA LEU A 730 15.60 -26.61 -12.29
C LEU A 730 14.69 -25.79 -13.21
N ARG A 731 13.63 -25.15 -12.70
CA ARG A 731 12.81 -24.19 -13.49
C ARG A 731 13.62 -23.00 -13.98
N SER A 732 14.33 -22.33 -13.07
CA SER A 732 15.17 -21.17 -13.39
C SER A 732 16.25 -21.53 -14.42
N LYS A 733 17.01 -22.60 -14.18
CA LYS A 733 17.98 -23.17 -15.14
C LYS A 733 17.33 -23.46 -16.49
N GLN A 734 16.14 -24.05 -16.53
CA GLN A 734 15.42 -24.34 -17.77
C GLN A 734 15.03 -23.06 -18.51
N ARG A 735 14.51 -22.02 -17.82
CA ARG A 735 14.21 -20.71 -18.43
C ARG A 735 15.48 -20.05 -18.98
N HIS A 736 16.56 -19.98 -18.19
CA HIS A 736 17.85 -19.45 -18.63
C HIS A 736 18.44 -20.19 -19.83
N GLN A 737 18.43 -21.54 -19.84
CA GLN A 737 18.92 -22.33 -20.98
C GLN A 737 18.06 -22.13 -22.23
N THR A 738 16.73 -22.08 -22.07
CA THR A 738 15.78 -21.77 -23.16
C THR A 738 16.07 -20.38 -23.74
N ARG A 739 16.28 -19.38 -22.86
CA ARG A 739 16.62 -18.01 -23.25
C ARG A 739 17.97 -17.91 -23.96
N ALA A 740 19.01 -18.57 -23.46
CA ALA A 740 20.34 -18.55 -24.09
C ALA A 740 20.33 -19.24 -25.47
N LEU A 741 19.59 -20.34 -25.61
CA LEU A 741 19.40 -21.03 -26.89
C LEU A 741 18.58 -20.17 -27.89
N LEU A 742 17.52 -19.52 -27.40
CA LEU A 742 16.72 -18.56 -28.16
C LEU A 742 17.57 -17.37 -28.65
N GLU A 743 18.34 -16.74 -27.77
CA GLU A 743 19.24 -15.62 -28.10
C GLU A 743 20.33 -16.05 -29.10
N ALA A 744 20.87 -17.27 -28.98
CA ALA A 744 21.82 -17.83 -29.95
C ALA A 744 21.19 -18.06 -31.34
N VAL A 745 20.03 -18.74 -31.41
CA VAL A 745 19.31 -18.97 -32.68
C VAL A 745 18.91 -17.64 -33.33
N VAL A 746 18.38 -16.68 -32.56
CA VAL A 746 18.00 -15.36 -33.07
C VAL A 746 19.23 -14.56 -33.53
N SER A 747 20.38 -14.71 -32.89
CA SER A 747 21.64 -14.10 -33.33
C SER A 747 22.11 -14.65 -34.68
N VAL A 748 22.20 -15.98 -34.82
CA VAL A 748 22.60 -16.63 -36.09
C VAL A 748 21.58 -16.34 -37.20
N TYR A 749 20.28 -16.36 -36.89
CA TYR A 749 19.23 -15.95 -37.82
C TYR A 749 19.38 -14.49 -38.26
N LYS A 750 19.67 -13.56 -37.33
CA LYS A 750 19.87 -12.14 -37.62
C LYS A 750 21.07 -11.90 -38.52
N GLU A 751 22.21 -12.55 -38.24
CA GLU A 751 23.41 -12.49 -39.09
C GLU A 751 23.11 -13.05 -40.49
N ARG A 752 22.63 -14.30 -40.57
CA ARG A 752 22.34 -14.98 -41.82
C ARG A 752 21.30 -14.23 -42.66
N ARG A 753 20.22 -13.72 -42.04
CA ARG A 753 19.24 -12.84 -42.70
C ARG A 753 19.91 -11.57 -43.20
N SER A 754 20.75 -10.89 -42.39
CA SER A 754 21.40 -9.63 -42.78
C SER A 754 22.27 -9.75 -44.03
N ALA A 755 22.90 -10.91 -44.25
CA ALA A 755 23.74 -11.21 -45.41
C ALA A 755 22.97 -11.39 -46.73
N LEU A 756 21.63 -11.52 -46.68
CA LEU A 756 20.81 -11.72 -47.87
C LEU A 756 20.47 -10.40 -48.60
N PRO A 757 20.28 -10.45 -49.93
CA PRO A 757 19.73 -9.33 -50.71
C PRO A 757 18.45 -8.76 -50.08
N LEU A 758 18.27 -7.43 -50.14
CA LEU A 758 17.17 -6.73 -49.47
C LEU A 758 15.78 -7.28 -49.84
N GLN A 759 15.60 -7.73 -51.08
CA GLN A 759 14.36 -8.36 -51.54
C GLN A 759 14.05 -9.66 -50.76
N GLN A 760 15.05 -10.55 -50.60
CA GLN A 760 14.90 -11.77 -49.81
C GLN A 760 14.72 -11.47 -48.31
N ARG A 761 15.37 -10.41 -47.78
CA ARG A 761 15.18 -9.97 -46.38
C ARG A 761 13.75 -9.51 -46.07
N ARG A 762 13.09 -8.83 -47.02
CA ARG A 762 11.67 -8.43 -46.94
C ARG A 762 10.71 -9.61 -47.03
N GLU A 763 11.17 -10.73 -47.58
CA GLU A 763 10.42 -11.97 -47.75
C GLU A 763 10.56 -12.96 -46.57
N MET A 764 11.17 -12.52 -45.47
CA MET A 764 11.51 -13.32 -44.28
C MET A 764 11.05 -12.66 -42.98
N PRO A 765 10.69 -13.43 -41.93
CA PRO A 765 10.20 -12.89 -40.65
C PRO A 765 11.17 -11.93 -39.97
N GLY A 766 10.62 -10.99 -39.19
CA GLY A 766 11.35 -10.18 -38.23
C GLY A 766 12.03 -11.04 -37.15
N CYS A 767 13.07 -10.50 -36.52
CA CYS A 767 13.75 -11.23 -35.42
C CYS A 767 12.85 -11.36 -34.18
N SER A 768 11.88 -10.45 -34.03
CA SER A 768 10.73 -10.54 -33.11
C SER A 768 9.87 -11.77 -33.42
N ASP A 769 9.49 -11.94 -34.69
CA ASP A 769 8.47 -12.88 -35.12
C ASP A 769 8.98 -14.33 -35.02
N VAL A 770 10.29 -14.51 -35.24
CA VAL A 770 10.99 -15.79 -35.06
C VAL A 770 10.87 -16.33 -33.62
N VAL A 771 10.82 -15.46 -32.61
CA VAL A 771 10.65 -15.87 -31.20
C VAL A 771 9.35 -16.66 -30.99
N PHE A 772 8.34 -16.41 -31.83
CA PHE A 772 7.02 -17.02 -31.77
C PHE A 772 6.77 -18.11 -32.83
N ASP A 773 7.80 -18.56 -33.57
CA ASP A 773 7.61 -19.71 -34.47
C ASP A 773 7.49 -21.01 -33.65
N SER A 774 6.34 -21.68 -33.77
CA SER A 774 6.08 -23.01 -33.20
C SER A 774 7.20 -24.04 -33.42
N ARG A 775 7.96 -23.94 -34.53
CA ARG A 775 9.11 -24.82 -34.79
C ARG A 775 10.29 -24.53 -33.86
N LEU A 776 10.48 -23.26 -33.51
CA LEU A 776 11.45 -22.85 -32.51
C LEU A 776 10.99 -23.27 -31.11
N GLU A 777 9.69 -23.20 -30.78
CA GLU A 777 9.18 -23.74 -29.51
C GLU A 777 9.41 -25.25 -29.37
N VAL A 778 9.11 -26.03 -30.43
CA VAL A 778 9.38 -27.48 -30.49
C VAL A 778 10.86 -27.76 -30.30
N PHE A 779 11.74 -27.13 -31.08
CA PHE A 779 13.19 -27.27 -30.95
C PHE A 779 13.73 -26.86 -29.57
N LEU A 780 13.21 -25.76 -29.01
CA LEU A 780 13.50 -25.32 -27.65
C LEU A 780 12.99 -26.33 -26.61
N SER A 781 11.97 -27.14 -26.90
CA SER A 781 11.49 -28.22 -26.02
C SER A 781 12.33 -29.49 -26.12
N GLU A 782 12.76 -29.87 -27.33
CA GLU A 782 13.58 -31.05 -27.61
C GLU A 782 15.01 -30.87 -27.09
N ASN A 783 15.58 -29.67 -27.27
CA ASN A 783 16.94 -29.32 -26.87
C ASN A 783 17.01 -28.68 -25.47
N ARG A 784 15.88 -28.61 -24.73
CA ARG A 784 15.79 -27.95 -23.41
C ARG A 784 16.62 -28.62 -22.31
N ALA A 785 17.13 -29.84 -22.55
CA ALA A 785 17.80 -30.68 -21.56
C ALA A 785 19.23 -31.12 -21.96
N SER A 786 19.70 -30.74 -23.16
CA SER A 786 20.98 -31.17 -23.73
C SER A 786 21.99 -30.03 -23.86
N ASP A 787 23.27 -30.38 -23.96
CA ASP A 787 24.30 -29.47 -24.44
C ASP A 787 24.10 -29.27 -25.96
N TRP A 788 23.38 -28.21 -26.34
CA TRP A 788 23.23 -27.81 -27.74
C TRP A 788 24.55 -27.29 -28.32
N THR A 789 24.76 -27.50 -29.61
CA THR A 789 25.96 -27.06 -30.32
C THR A 789 25.68 -25.87 -31.23
N ASP A 790 26.74 -25.17 -31.66
CA ASP A 790 26.64 -24.14 -32.71
C ASP A 790 26.07 -24.72 -34.03
N GLY A 791 26.24 -26.03 -34.26
CA GLY A 791 25.65 -26.72 -35.41
C GLY A 791 24.12 -26.87 -35.30
N ASP A 792 23.57 -27.00 -34.09
CA ASP A 792 22.13 -27.11 -33.86
C ASP A 792 21.46 -25.74 -33.98
N THR A 793 22.11 -24.68 -33.50
CA THR A 793 21.62 -23.30 -33.67
C THR A 793 21.73 -22.85 -35.12
N GLU A 794 22.79 -23.23 -35.84
CA GLU A 794 22.93 -23.00 -37.28
C GLU A 794 21.93 -23.82 -38.11
N ALA A 795 21.65 -25.08 -37.73
CA ALA A 795 20.63 -25.90 -38.39
C ALA A 795 19.21 -25.34 -38.20
N MET A 796 18.86 -24.90 -36.98
CA MET A 796 17.57 -24.26 -36.72
C MET A 796 17.48 -22.89 -37.43
N ALA A 797 18.49 -22.03 -37.32
CA ALA A 797 18.51 -20.76 -38.05
C ALA A 797 18.40 -20.97 -39.57
N THR A 798 19.05 -22.00 -40.12
CA THR A 798 18.91 -22.38 -41.54
C THR A 798 17.50 -22.85 -41.87
N THR A 799 16.85 -23.62 -40.98
CA THR A 799 15.46 -24.09 -41.13
C THR A 799 14.43 -22.94 -41.09
N LEU A 800 14.66 -21.95 -40.24
CA LEU A 800 13.85 -20.72 -40.17
C LEU A 800 13.98 -19.87 -41.44
N LEU A 801 15.13 -19.92 -42.12
CA LEU A 801 15.40 -19.17 -43.35
C LEU A 801 14.95 -19.91 -44.62
N SER A 802 15.15 -21.23 -44.70
CA SER A 802 14.78 -22.03 -45.89
C SER A 802 13.27 -22.01 -46.12
N ASP A 803 12.49 -22.11 -45.05
CA ASP A 803 11.02 -22.11 -45.06
C ASP A 803 10.40 -20.71 -45.05
N SER A 804 11.10 -19.71 -45.58
CA SER A 804 10.53 -18.37 -45.83
C SER A 804 9.30 -18.40 -46.75
N SER A 805 9.10 -19.46 -47.53
CA SER A 805 7.86 -19.76 -48.24
C SER A 805 6.73 -20.20 -47.30
N GLU A 806 7.01 -21.08 -46.33
CA GLU A 806 6.00 -21.60 -45.39
C GLU A 806 5.66 -20.58 -44.30
N PHE A 807 6.61 -19.76 -43.84
CA PHE A 807 6.29 -18.57 -43.03
C PHE A 807 5.41 -17.60 -43.82
N ARG A 808 5.72 -17.35 -45.10
CA ARG A 808 4.91 -16.46 -45.95
C ARG A 808 3.54 -17.04 -46.25
N GLU A 809 3.42 -18.35 -46.42
CA GLU A 809 2.13 -19.01 -46.59
C GLU A 809 1.36 -19.02 -45.27
N ARG A 810 1.98 -19.27 -44.11
CA ARG A 810 1.34 -19.09 -42.79
C ARG A 810 0.94 -17.65 -42.54
N LEU A 811 1.73 -16.66 -42.96
CA LEU A 811 1.39 -15.24 -42.87
C LEU A 811 0.29 -14.85 -43.87
N GLN A 812 0.26 -15.44 -45.08
CA GLN A 812 -0.79 -15.21 -46.07
C GLN A 812 -2.08 -15.93 -45.70
N GLN A 813 -2.04 -17.15 -45.16
CA GLN A 813 -3.18 -17.87 -44.61
C GLN A 813 -3.69 -17.18 -43.34
N LYS A 814 -2.81 -16.66 -42.47
CA LYS A 814 -3.20 -15.80 -41.35
C LYS A 814 -3.84 -14.51 -41.84
N LEU A 815 -3.22 -13.80 -42.79
CA LEU A 815 -3.81 -12.59 -43.40
C LEU A 815 -5.13 -12.89 -44.09
N VAL A 816 -5.30 -14.02 -44.79
CA VAL A 816 -6.58 -14.48 -45.39
C VAL A 816 -7.55 -15.08 -44.34
N LYS A 817 -7.12 -15.18 -43.08
CA LYS A 817 -7.93 -15.45 -41.88
C LYS A 817 -8.04 -14.20 -40.98
N ASP A 818 -7.49 -13.06 -41.41
CA ASP A 818 -7.56 -11.73 -40.79
C ASP A 818 -8.08 -10.67 -41.81
N PHE A 819 -8.58 -11.15 -42.97
CA PHE A 819 -9.30 -10.48 -44.08
C PHE A 819 -10.56 -11.32 -44.42
#